data_AF-A0A7L4ZF73-F1
#
_entry.id   AF-A0A7L4ZF73-F1
#
_cell.length_a   1.000
_cell.length_b   1.000
_cell.length_c   1.000
_cell.angle_alpha   90.00
_cell.angle_beta   90.00
_cell.angle_gamma   90.00
#
_symmetry.space_group_name_H-M   'P 1'
#
loop_
_entity.id
_entity.type
_entity.pdbx_description
1 polymer ?
#
loop_
_entity_poly.entity_id
_entity_poly.type
_entity_poly.pdbx_seq_one_letter_code
_entity_poly.pdbx_strand_id
1 'polypeptide(L)'
;MAESLAKLVTREDVLNGIEHGNVAPTTLIASTKYDVLILGKLYPPKEVIRLAARYKGLDPSKYALNGGAPTNDYLIKMGFPIFDKEGNHLGGGDTGVVWKLGTRWGRGNPNFNELLKREKIVITFEKHTFNLGDLVAITDGHTVHSVARVNDNMQTFPDSPYAHLEKEFRELKVDWGDWILVAKATIYDLATEEQFEYKLEAGIRQIRQEEVKKRVTELWFQKEYIRAKRSSDTKKSTNVYANPYNTYDNEVMPKLDVTVLSKTFAELIRNLKNSPGQMLGVFGQWGRGKTYFMSQVENELNLTHHEKADNENKKNQFYYLKFHAWKYQDTEGVWAYLYQKIMELYLTHKNNELRKHGNFFQKRIFYPIAAKWNETRLLFRLNRIRNGIFDICLFTVLALLVICLAIYNPNFLEDFKYWKMFLLTGTVVPLLSFFNKIWKLGDKGKRLIKTYTHKPNFNKLLGVQAEIQEELKYILRAWMKTEFKKEDNNAEHLKNDQKRLLLFVDDIDRCHEERLIQVIDALRVMLEDDEISKRVIIISAIDEDILERAIQWKYRNFIKQDKNDARKDALVKEYMDKLFIACLKLPPLYEKEKNQIIDNYAEKIGVEEKSNNDEIIVDNNLNSNNPNQPDAESPSKSNDTTGTEEAEEINPKEISYVLKREELEKLKVAAKNINGNITPRQLRIFMYRYLLSRNIGQAFNDDVLNIEWCNFMMDKIVEKRNVKVLIPNEAVEKLNKAEESILESLNISDKLKYSTNKIIEIVAPY
;
A
#
# COMPACT_ATOMS: atom_id res chain seq x y z
N MET A 1 47.20 1.51 -9.32
CA MET A 1 46.23 0.59 -8.69
C MET A 1 45.27 1.41 -7.88
N ALA A 2 43.96 1.29 -8.09
CA ALA A 2 42.98 1.99 -7.26
C ALA A 2 43.15 1.55 -5.80
N GLU A 3 43.22 2.52 -4.88
CA GLU A 3 43.39 2.24 -3.45
C GLU A 3 42.16 1.51 -2.91
N SER A 4 42.37 0.45 -2.12
CA SER A 4 41.27 -0.35 -1.57
C SER A 4 40.52 0.46 -0.52
N LEU A 5 39.20 0.57 -0.67
CA LEU A 5 38.35 1.33 0.24
C LEU A 5 38.50 0.86 1.71
N ALA A 6 38.72 -0.45 1.91
CA ALA A 6 38.90 -1.04 3.24
C ALA A 6 40.18 -0.54 3.96
N LYS A 7 41.19 -0.03 3.24
CA LYS A 7 42.41 0.55 3.83
C LYS A 7 42.20 1.97 4.36
N LEU A 8 41.19 2.68 3.85
CA LEU A 8 40.97 4.11 4.11
C LEU A 8 40.07 4.36 5.31
N VAL A 9 39.50 3.32 5.90
CA VAL A 9 38.53 3.37 6.99
C VAL A 9 39.19 2.87 8.28
N THR A 10 38.88 3.47 9.41
CA THR A 10 39.36 3.07 10.75
C THR A 10 38.28 2.32 11.55
N ARG A 11 38.67 1.73 12.69
CA ARG A 11 37.72 1.08 13.62
C ARG A 11 36.63 2.04 14.12
N GLU A 12 37.01 3.28 14.43
CA GLU A 12 36.07 4.34 14.87
C GLU A 12 35.12 4.74 13.75
N ASP A 13 35.62 4.86 12.51
CA ASP A 13 34.78 5.15 11.34
C ASP A 13 33.69 4.06 11.14
N VAL A 14 34.03 2.79 11.41
CA VAL A 14 33.08 1.67 11.34
C VAL A 14 32.00 1.75 12.41
N LEU A 15 32.39 1.98 13.67
CA LEU A 15 31.44 2.11 14.78
C LEU A 15 30.51 3.32 14.56
N ASN A 16 31.10 4.49 14.27
CA ASN A 16 30.36 5.72 14.05
C ASN A 16 29.45 5.64 12.82
N GLY A 17 29.89 4.99 11.74
CA GLY A 17 29.08 4.81 10.54
C GLY A 17 27.84 3.93 10.76
N ILE A 18 27.93 2.96 11.67
CA ILE A 18 26.79 2.11 12.05
C ILE A 18 25.85 2.86 13.00
N GLU A 19 26.40 3.55 14.01
CA GLU A 19 25.62 4.30 15.02
C GLU A 19 24.90 5.52 14.42
N HIS A 20 25.60 6.39 13.67
CA HIS A 20 25.01 7.59 13.06
C HIS A 20 24.00 7.27 11.96
N GLY A 21 24.20 6.17 11.23
CA GLY A 21 23.28 5.78 10.18
C GLY A 21 22.01 5.10 10.70
N ASN A 22 21.94 4.77 11.99
CA ASN A 22 20.90 3.92 12.60
C ASN A 22 20.56 2.70 11.73
N VAL A 23 21.57 2.12 11.06
CA VAL A 23 21.36 1.16 9.98
C VAL A 23 21.12 -0.21 10.58
N ALA A 24 19.88 -0.68 10.47
CA ALA A 24 19.57 -2.07 10.79
C ALA A 24 20.22 -3.01 9.76
N PRO A 25 20.82 -4.14 10.19
CA PRO A 25 21.46 -5.08 9.26
C PRO A 25 20.56 -5.57 8.12
N THR A 26 19.24 -5.60 8.35
CA THR A 26 18.21 -6.01 7.38
C THR A 26 18.06 -5.06 6.20
N THR A 27 18.49 -3.81 6.32
CA THR A 27 18.44 -2.81 5.24
C THR A 27 19.64 -2.89 4.29
N LEU A 28 20.65 -3.68 4.65
CA LEU A 28 21.89 -3.84 3.91
C LEU A 28 21.85 -5.05 3.00
N ILE A 29 22.62 -5.00 1.92
CA ILE A 29 22.75 -6.13 0.99
C ILE A 29 23.42 -7.29 1.71
N ALA A 30 22.71 -8.40 1.84
CA ALA A 30 23.18 -9.58 2.57
C ALA A 30 24.50 -10.12 2.00
N SER A 31 25.36 -10.59 2.90
CA SER A 31 26.60 -11.29 2.56
C SER A 31 26.31 -12.73 2.13
N THR A 32 27.07 -13.23 1.16
CA THR A 32 26.92 -14.60 0.66
C THR A 32 27.71 -15.63 1.48
N LYS A 33 28.87 -15.25 2.02
CA LYS A 33 29.80 -16.21 2.65
C LYS A 33 30.22 -15.87 4.08
N TYR A 34 30.28 -14.59 4.44
CA TYR A 34 30.85 -14.16 5.72
C TYR A 34 30.00 -13.10 6.41
N ASP A 35 29.93 -13.15 7.73
CA ASP A 35 29.28 -12.15 8.57
C ASP A 35 30.30 -11.50 9.51
N VAL A 36 30.10 -10.22 9.82
CA VAL A 36 30.87 -9.52 10.85
C VAL A 36 29.97 -9.20 12.04
N LEU A 37 30.43 -9.50 13.26
CA LEU A 37 29.69 -9.21 14.49
C LEU A 37 30.09 -7.83 15.02
N ILE A 38 29.13 -6.90 15.10
CA ILE A 38 29.34 -5.53 15.58
C ILE A 38 28.20 -5.18 16.52
N LEU A 39 28.52 -4.75 17.75
CA LEU A 39 27.54 -4.35 18.78
C LEU A 39 26.41 -5.38 18.98
N GLY A 40 26.75 -6.68 18.97
CA GLY A 40 25.80 -7.78 19.18
C GLY A 40 24.89 -8.11 17.99
N LYS A 41 25.15 -7.55 16.79
CA LYS A 41 24.39 -7.80 15.56
C LYS A 41 25.31 -8.24 14.43
N LEU A 42 24.78 -9.06 13.52
CA LEU A 42 25.51 -9.56 12.35
C LEU A 42 25.31 -8.64 11.16
N TYR A 43 26.40 -8.18 10.55
CA TYR A 43 26.39 -7.29 9.40
C TYR A 43 27.13 -7.89 8.20
N PRO A 44 26.77 -7.49 6.96
CA PRO A 44 27.56 -7.82 5.77
C PRO A 44 28.89 -7.04 5.72
N PRO A 45 30.06 -7.70 5.64
CA PRO A 45 31.37 -7.03 5.71
C PRO A 45 31.58 -5.87 4.72
N LYS A 46 31.15 -6.02 3.46
CA LYS A 46 31.29 -4.97 2.44
C LYS A 46 30.45 -3.73 2.73
N GLU A 47 29.23 -3.93 3.22
CA GLU A 47 28.30 -2.84 3.49
C GLU A 47 28.77 -2.01 4.68
N VAL A 48 29.34 -2.67 5.69
CA VAL A 48 29.98 -1.99 6.83
C VAL A 48 31.07 -1.04 6.37
N ILE A 49 31.98 -1.47 5.49
CA ILE A 49 33.03 -0.61 4.95
C ILE A 49 32.46 0.55 4.12
N ARG A 50 31.39 0.33 3.35
CA ARG A 50 30.71 1.39 2.58
C ARG A 50 30.08 2.45 3.49
N LEU A 51 29.43 2.02 4.57
CA LEU A 51 28.82 2.93 5.56
C LEU A 51 29.90 3.78 6.23
N ALA A 52 30.96 3.15 6.68
CA ALA A 52 32.07 3.82 7.32
C ALA A 52 32.79 4.82 6.39
N ALA A 53 32.96 4.46 5.11
CA ALA A 53 33.49 5.38 4.10
C ALA A 53 32.58 6.59 3.86
N ARG A 54 31.26 6.38 3.76
CA ARG A 54 30.29 7.48 3.63
C ARG A 54 30.31 8.42 4.82
N TYR A 55 30.39 7.87 6.03
CA TYR A 55 30.51 8.66 7.26
C TYR A 55 31.78 9.53 7.25
N LYS A 56 32.88 8.99 6.74
CA LYS A 56 34.14 9.72 6.52
C LYS A 56 34.09 10.76 5.38
N GLY A 57 32.96 10.90 4.69
CA GLY A 57 32.81 11.80 3.53
C GLY A 57 33.46 11.29 2.25
N LEU A 58 33.85 10.01 2.20
CA LEU A 58 34.37 9.36 0.99
C LEU A 58 33.22 8.81 0.15
N ASP A 59 33.32 8.97 -1.17
CA ASP A 59 32.38 8.36 -2.13
C ASP A 59 32.83 6.92 -2.45
N PRO A 60 32.10 5.87 -2.01
CA PRO A 60 32.52 4.48 -2.22
C PRO A 60 32.62 4.07 -3.69
N SER A 61 31.97 4.79 -4.62
CA SER A 61 31.99 4.47 -6.06
C SER A 61 33.36 4.75 -6.71
N LYS A 62 34.21 5.53 -6.06
CA LYS A 62 35.52 5.95 -6.59
C LYS A 62 36.69 5.02 -6.19
N TYR A 63 36.43 4.00 -5.37
CA TYR A 63 37.45 3.12 -4.80
C TYR A 63 37.15 1.65 -5.08
N ALA A 64 38.19 0.81 -5.10
CA ALA A 64 38.01 -0.63 -5.25
C ALA A 64 37.58 -1.27 -3.91
N LEU A 65 36.54 -2.12 -3.93
CA LEU A 65 36.10 -2.90 -2.75
C LEU A 65 35.83 -4.36 -3.13
N ASN A 66 36.79 -5.23 -2.84
CA ASN A 66 36.72 -6.67 -3.13
C ASN A 66 36.11 -7.46 -1.96
N GLY A 67 35.38 -8.53 -2.26
CA GLY A 67 34.76 -9.38 -1.24
C GLY A 67 35.68 -10.46 -0.70
N GLY A 68 35.33 -11.03 0.45
CA GLY A 68 36.09 -12.11 1.09
C GLY A 68 37.32 -11.58 1.84
N ALA A 69 38.42 -12.32 1.79
CA ALA A 69 39.66 -12.00 2.52
C ALA A 69 40.12 -10.53 2.37
N PRO A 70 40.12 -9.90 1.16
CA PRO A 70 40.54 -8.51 1.01
C PRO A 70 39.74 -7.47 1.80
N THR A 71 38.52 -7.77 2.27
CA THR A 71 37.75 -6.90 3.17
C THR A 71 37.80 -7.44 4.60
N ASN A 72 37.66 -8.76 4.76
CA ASN A 72 37.61 -9.40 6.07
C ASN A 72 38.92 -9.23 6.85
N ASP A 73 40.08 -9.33 6.19
CA ASP A 73 41.39 -9.19 6.84
C ASP A 73 41.57 -7.82 7.50
N TYR A 74 40.97 -6.77 6.93
CA TYR A 74 40.99 -5.44 7.53
C TYR A 74 40.07 -5.33 8.74
N LEU A 75 38.86 -5.90 8.65
CA LEU A 75 37.93 -5.94 9.78
C LEU A 75 38.49 -6.76 10.96
N ILE A 76 39.17 -7.87 10.67
CA ILE A 76 39.88 -8.69 11.65
C ILE A 76 40.99 -7.88 12.31
N LYS A 77 41.81 -7.16 11.53
CA LYS A 77 42.86 -6.27 12.06
C LYS A 77 42.30 -5.13 12.91
N MET A 78 41.08 -4.68 12.64
CA MET A 78 40.36 -3.68 13.44
C MET A 78 39.70 -4.27 14.71
N GLY A 79 39.81 -5.59 14.92
CA GLY A 79 39.26 -6.26 16.10
C GLY A 79 37.78 -6.63 15.99
N PHE A 80 37.19 -6.67 14.79
CA PHE A 80 35.81 -7.14 14.59
C PHE A 80 35.78 -8.65 14.30
N PRO A 81 35.02 -9.45 15.08
CA PRO A 81 34.89 -10.89 14.83
C PRO A 81 34.22 -11.18 13.49
N ILE A 82 34.83 -12.05 12.69
CA ILE A 82 34.30 -12.54 11.41
C ILE A 82 33.92 -14.02 11.54
N PHE A 83 32.79 -14.37 10.93
CA PHE A 83 32.27 -15.73 10.87
C PHE A 83 31.96 -16.14 9.44
N ASP A 84 32.03 -17.43 9.14
CA ASP A 84 31.34 -17.99 7.99
C ASP A 84 29.84 -18.23 8.30
N LYS A 85 29.07 -18.65 7.28
CA LYS A 85 27.63 -18.92 7.44
C LYS A 85 27.33 -20.17 8.28
N GLU A 86 28.31 -21.05 8.46
CA GLU A 86 28.24 -22.23 9.32
C GLU A 86 28.43 -21.86 10.80
N GLY A 87 28.96 -20.66 11.07
CA GLY A 87 29.16 -20.12 12.42
C GLY A 87 30.57 -20.34 12.96
N ASN A 88 31.52 -20.76 12.11
CA ASN A 88 32.91 -20.89 12.50
C ASN A 88 33.54 -19.50 12.63
N HIS A 89 34.22 -19.25 13.76
CA HIS A 89 34.93 -18.01 14.00
C HIS A 89 36.25 -18.00 13.21
N LEU A 90 36.40 -17.03 12.29
CA LEU A 90 37.55 -16.94 11.37
C LEU A 90 38.64 -15.99 11.88
N GLY A 91 38.37 -15.24 12.95
CA GLY A 91 39.30 -14.30 13.57
C GLY A 91 38.69 -12.93 13.86
N GLY A 92 39.45 -12.11 14.59
CA GLY A 92 39.00 -10.83 15.10
C GLY A 92 38.42 -10.95 16.52
N GLY A 93 37.86 -9.85 17.01
CA GLY A 93 37.37 -9.74 18.38
C GLY A 93 38.38 -9.12 19.33
N ASP A 94 38.09 -7.91 19.79
CA ASP A 94 38.84 -7.29 20.88
C ASP A 94 38.46 -7.99 22.19
N THR A 95 39.37 -8.86 22.65
CA THR A 95 39.33 -9.50 23.96
C THR A 95 40.50 -8.95 24.75
N GLY A 96 40.24 -8.55 25.99
CA GLY A 96 41.32 -8.23 26.91
C GLY A 96 42.07 -9.49 27.33
N VAL A 97 42.26 -9.67 28.63
CA VAL A 97 42.91 -10.83 29.19
C VAL A 97 41.93 -12.00 29.32
N VAL A 98 42.41 -13.22 29.04
CA VAL A 98 41.66 -14.45 29.33
C VAL A 98 42.09 -14.99 30.70
N TRP A 99 41.13 -15.09 31.62
CA TRP A 99 41.32 -15.55 32.99
C TRP A 99 40.73 -16.94 33.21
N LYS A 100 41.24 -17.65 34.21
CA LYS A 100 40.64 -18.85 34.78
C LYS A 100 39.95 -18.47 36.09
N LEU A 101 38.74 -18.98 36.30
CA LEU A 101 38.01 -18.93 37.58
C LEU A 101 37.69 -20.36 38.01
N GLY A 102 38.23 -20.80 39.16
CA GLY A 102 37.89 -22.08 39.76
C GLY A 102 36.65 -21.97 40.63
N THR A 103 35.69 -22.87 40.48
CA THR A 103 34.39 -22.81 41.19
C THR A 103 34.37 -23.57 42.52
N ARG A 104 35.54 -23.92 43.07
CA ARG A 104 35.70 -24.49 44.41
C ARG A 104 36.63 -23.63 45.23
N TRP A 105 36.10 -22.99 46.26
CA TRP A 105 36.85 -22.09 47.12
C TRP A 105 37.65 -22.87 48.16
N GLY A 106 38.75 -23.52 47.72
CA GLY A 106 39.54 -24.43 48.56
C GLY A 106 39.21 -25.91 48.36
N ARG A 107 40.14 -26.79 48.75
CA ARG A 107 40.04 -28.23 48.49
C ARG A 107 38.91 -28.86 49.31
N GLY A 108 37.97 -29.53 48.63
CA GLY A 108 36.85 -30.24 49.28
C GLY A 108 35.63 -29.36 49.59
N ASN A 109 35.65 -28.07 49.24
CA ASN A 109 34.51 -27.18 49.42
C ASN A 109 33.46 -27.32 48.30
N PRO A 110 32.21 -26.87 48.55
CA PRO A 110 31.12 -26.92 47.57
C PRO A 110 31.46 -26.19 46.25
N ASN A 111 30.86 -26.67 45.15
CA ASN A 111 30.99 -26.01 43.86
C ASN A 111 29.97 -24.86 43.78
N PHE A 112 30.43 -23.63 43.54
CA PHE A 112 29.58 -22.43 43.44
C PHE A 112 29.27 -22.00 41.99
N ASN A 113 29.48 -22.86 40.99
CA ASN A 113 29.23 -22.54 39.59
C ASN A 113 27.76 -22.13 39.34
N GLU A 114 26.81 -22.83 39.95
CA GLU A 114 25.38 -22.52 39.81
C GLU A 114 25.03 -21.11 40.32
N LEU A 115 25.71 -20.64 41.38
CA LEU A 115 25.55 -19.28 41.88
C LEU A 115 26.01 -18.25 40.84
N LEU A 116 27.19 -18.45 40.24
CA LEU A 116 27.73 -17.55 39.22
C LEU A 116 26.79 -17.43 38.03
N LYS A 117 26.23 -18.56 37.58
CA LYS A 117 25.29 -18.62 36.45
C LYS A 117 23.98 -17.93 36.74
N ARG A 118 23.40 -18.21 37.91
CA ARG A 118 22.10 -17.66 38.33
C ARG A 118 22.17 -16.14 38.46
N GLU A 119 23.19 -15.65 39.14
CA GLU A 119 23.38 -14.21 39.39
C GLU A 119 24.07 -13.49 38.23
N LYS A 120 24.62 -14.24 37.26
CA LYS A 120 25.36 -13.73 36.10
C LYS A 120 26.53 -12.84 36.53
N ILE A 121 27.34 -13.36 37.43
CA ILE A 121 28.50 -12.68 38.00
C ILE A 121 29.76 -13.51 37.85
N VAL A 122 30.90 -12.83 37.88
CA VAL A 122 32.21 -13.45 38.13
C VAL A 122 32.82 -12.82 39.38
N ILE A 123 33.62 -13.61 40.07
CA ILE A 123 34.30 -13.18 41.30
C ILE A 123 35.81 -13.32 41.14
N THR A 124 36.56 -12.44 41.79
CA THR A 124 38.01 -12.47 41.88
C THR A 124 38.50 -11.82 43.17
N PHE A 125 39.81 -11.67 43.34
CA PHE A 125 40.44 -10.93 44.44
C PHE A 125 41.41 -9.90 43.86
N GLU A 126 41.78 -8.88 44.65
CA GLU A 126 42.54 -7.69 44.21
C GLU A 126 43.79 -7.97 43.35
N LYS A 127 44.49 -9.09 43.60
CA LYS A 127 45.70 -9.47 42.86
C LYS A 127 45.42 -9.87 41.40
N HIS A 128 44.20 -10.30 41.09
CA HIS A 128 43.78 -10.84 39.80
C HIS A 128 42.49 -10.19 39.30
N THR A 129 42.41 -8.86 39.39
CA THR A 129 41.29 -8.06 38.91
C THR A 129 41.05 -8.26 37.41
N PHE A 130 39.80 -8.54 37.04
CA PHE A 130 39.40 -8.60 35.63
C PHE A 130 38.95 -7.22 35.16
N ASN A 131 39.27 -6.89 33.90
CA ASN A 131 38.85 -5.64 33.29
C ASN A 131 37.57 -5.82 32.47
N LEU A 132 36.90 -4.71 32.19
CA LEU A 132 35.75 -4.68 31.27
C LEU A 132 36.12 -5.30 29.92
N GLY A 133 35.37 -6.32 29.49
CA GLY A 133 35.60 -7.02 28.23
C GLY A 133 36.57 -8.20 28.28
N ASP A 134 37.21 -8.47 29.43
CA ASP A 134 38.00 -9.68 29.65
C ASP A 134 37.13 -10.94 29.54
N LEU A 135 37.75 -12.06 29.16
CA LEU A 135 37.09 -13.37 29.13
C LEU A 135 37.52 -14.20 30.34
N VAL A 136 36.60 -15.02 30.86
CA VAL A 136 36.83 -15.88 32.02
C VAL A 136 36.39 -17.30 31.69
N ALA A 137 37.32 -18.25 31.75
CA ALA A 137 37.07 -19.68 31.69
C ALA A 137 36.72 -20.19 33.10
N ILE A 138 35.48 -20.61 33.28
CA ILE A 138 34.95 -21.12 34.55
C ILE A 138 35.19 -22.62 34.62
N THR A 139 35.87 -23.06 35.68
CA THR A 139 36.41 -24.43 35.81
C THR A 139 35.94 -25.12 37.08
N ASP A 140 35.55 -26.40 36.96
CA ASP A 140 35.48 -27.34 38.10
C ASP A 140 36.69 -28.28 37.98
N GLY A 141 37.64 -28.16 38.91
CA GLY A 141 38.92 -28.84 38.82
C GLY A 141 39.73 -28.39 37.60
N HIS A 142 39.97 -29.31 36.67
CA HIS A 142 40.68 -29.04 35.42
C HIS A 142 39.73 -28.83 34.24
N THR A 143 38.44 -29.11 34.38
CA THR A 143 37.49 -29.06 33.28
C THR A 143 36.90 -27.67 33.15
N VAL A 144 36.99 -27.06 31.97
CA VAL A 144 36.31 -25.81 31.65
C VAL A 144 34.86 -26.12 31.31
N HIS A 145 33.94 -25.64 32.14
CA HIS A 145 32.51 -25.89 31.99
C HIS A 145 31.76 -24.75 31.30
N SER A 146 32.23 -23.52 31.48
CA SER A 146 31.54 -22.33 30.99
C SER A 146 32.57 -21.27 30.58
N VAL A 147 32.21 -20.43 29.62
CA VAL A 147 32.98 -19.24 29.23
C VAL A 147 32.17 -18.00 29.54
N ALA A 148 32.82 -16.97 30.08
CA ALA A 148 32.17 -15.75 30.51
C ALA A 148 32.88 -14.51 29.97
N ARG A 149 32.15 -13.40 29.84
CA ARG A 149 32.69 -12.08 29.53
C ARG A 149 32.29 -11.07 30.59
N VAL A 150 33.26 -10.31 31.07
CA VAL A 150 33.07 -9.26 32.06
C VAL A 150 32.37 -8.06 31.42
N ASN A 151 31.21 -7.66 31.96
CA ASN A 151 30.37 -6.61 31.39
C ASN A 151 30.42 -5.29 32.17
N ASP A 152 30.90 -5.31 33.42
CA ASP A 152 30.98 -4.13 34.30
C ASP A 152 32.35 -4.08 35.00
N ASN A 153 32.70 -2.91 35.54
CA ASN A 153 33.90 -2.76 36.36
C ASN A 153 33.79 -3.55 37.67
N MET A 154 34.92 -4.10 38.14
CA MET A 154 35.01 -4.82 39.40
C MET A 154 34.73 -3.91 40.61
N GLN A 155 33.93 -4.39 41.54
CA GLN A 155 33.61 -3.72 42.81
C GLN A 155 33.87 -4.65 43.98
N THR A 156 34.24 -4.09 45.13
CA THR A 156 34.36 -4.83 46.40
C THR A 156 33.01 -5.45 46.76
N PHE A 157 33.01 -6.70 47.21
CA PHE A 157 31.77 -7.45 47.47
C PHE A 157 30.78 -6.69 48.37
N PRO A 158 31.20 -6.11 49.52
CA PRO A 158 30.28 -5.41 50.43
C PRO A 158 29.69 -4.13 49.86
N ASP A 159 30.43 -3.43 48.99
CA ASP A 159 29.98 -2.17 48.38
C ASP A 159 29.25 -2.38 47.03
N SER A 160 29.16 -3.65 46.59
CA SER A 160 28.53 -4.02 45.33
C SER A 160 27.01 -4.27 45.50
N PRO A 161 26.24 -4.25 44.40
CA PRO A 161 24.83 -4.67 44.40
C PRO A 161 24.61 -6.12 44.88
N TYR A 162 25.67 -6.92 44.93
CA TYR A 162 25.65 -8.35 45.25
C TYR A 162 25.92 -8.65 46.72
N ALA A 163 26.03 -7.63 47.59
CA ALA A 163 26.23 -7.80 49.04
C ALA A 163 25.16 -8.70 49.70
N HIS A 164 23.94 -8.72 49.15
CA HIS A 164 22.86 -9.59 49.61
C HIS A 164 23.16 -11.10 49.50
N LEU A 165 24.15 -11.49 48.70
CA LEU A 165 24.58 -12.88 48.52
C LEU A 165 25.47 -13.38 49.68
N GLU A 166 25.74 -12.57 50.70
CA GLU A 166 26.63 -12.95 51.82
C GLU A 166 26.23 -14.30 52.43
N LYS A 167 24.93 -14.53 52.62
CA LYS A 167 24.43 -15.77 53.23
C LYS A 167 24.78 -16.99 52.37
N GLU A 168 24.63 -16.90 51.05
CA GLU A 168 24.94 -17.99 50.12
C GLU A 168 26.44 -18.22 49.98
N PHE A 169 27.24 -17.14 49.97
CA PHE A 169 28.70 -17.24 50.00
C PHE A 169 29.18 -17.99 51.25
N ARG A 170 28.58 -17.70 52.40
CA ARG A 170 28.86 -18.39 53.66
C ARG A 170 28.48 -19.86 53.62
N GLU A 171 27.31 -20.21 53.07
CA GLU A 171 26.86 -21.60 52.91
C GLU A 171 27.76 -22.40 51.94
N LEU A 172 28.21 -21.75 50.86
CA LEU A 172 29.11 -22.34 49.86
C LEU A 172 30.60 -22.27 50.24
N LYS A 173 30.92 -21.69 51.41
CA LYS A 173 32.30 -21.49 51.92
C LYS A 173 33.19 -20.69 50.96
N VAL A 174 32.61 -19.74 50.24
CA VAL A 174 33.30 -18.73 49.44
C VAL A 174 33.56 -17.53 50.33
N ASP A 175 34.72 -16.86 50.25
CA ASP A 175 34.96 -15.64 51.03
C ASP A 175 34.18 -14.43 50.47
N TRP A 176 33.80 -13.46 51.33
CA TRP A 176 32.92 -12.32 50.99
C TRP A 176 33.38 -10.96 51.55
N GLY A 177 34.66 -10.83 51.93
CA GLY A 177 35.19 -9.58 52.51
C GLY A 177 35.51 -8.51 51.46
N ASP A 178 35.99 -7.35 51.93
CA ASP A 178 36.34 -6.17 51.12
C ASP A 178 37.40 -6.44 50.04
N TRP A 179 38.16 -7.54 50.17
CA TRP A 179 39.20 -7.97 49.24
C TRP A 179 38.69 -8.88 48.11
N ILE A 180 37.42 -9.28 48.15
CA ILE A 180 36.73 -10.01 47.09
C ILE A 180 36.07 -9.02 46.17
N LEU A 181 36.34 -9.18 44.87
CA LEU A 181 35.81 -8.35 43.82
C LEU A 181 34.75 -9.12 43.03
N VAL A 182 33.65 -8.45 42.71
CA VAL A 182 32.55 -9.01 41.91
C VAL A 182 32.22 -8.06 40.77
N ALA A 183 31.93 -8.63 39.60
CA ALA A 183 31.40 -7.89 38.47
C ALA A 183 30.31 -8.69 37.76
N LYS A 184 29.40 -7.97 37.10
CA LYS A 184 28.42 -8.56 36.20
C LYS A 184 29.12 -9.19 35.00
N ALA A 185 28.68 -10.37 34.60
CA ALA A 185 29.22 -11.10 33.46
C ALA A 185 28.13 -11.80 32.65
N THR A 186 28.38 -11.95 31.35
CA THR A 186 27.58 -12.85 30.51
C THR A 186 28.25 -14.21 30.52
N ILE A 187 27.53 -15.28 30.86
CA ILE A 187 28.07 -16.64 31.01
C ILE A 187 27.37 -17.57 30.00
N TYR A 188 28.16 -18.35 29.27
CA TYR A 188 27.67 -19.43 28.41
C TYR A 188 28.19 -20.77 28.89
N ASP A 189 27.26 -21.71 29.06
CA ASP A 189 27.59 -23.10 29.37
C ASP A 189 28.05 -23.86 28.13
N LEU A 190 29.07 -24.70 28.33
CA LEU A 190 29.61 -25.57 27.31
C LEU A 190 28.95 -26.95 27.39
N ALA A 191 28.50 -27.44 26.24
CA ALA A 191 28.03 -28.82 26.11
C ALA A 191 29.17 -29.81 26.39
N THR A 192 28.85 -31.07 26.68
CA THR A 192 29.84 -32.07 27.11
C THR A 192 30.96 -32.27 26.09
N GLU A 193 30.65 -32.12 24.80
CA GLU A 193 31.57 -32.17 23.66
C GLU A 193 32.40 -30.89 23.45
N GLU A 194 31.96 -29.76 24.01
CA GLU A 194 32.68 -28.47 23.94
C GLU A 194 33.64 -28.29 25.11
N GLN A 195 33.43 -29.02 26.22
CA GLN A 195 34.26 -28.99 27.42
C GLN A 195 35.66 -29.53 27.14
N PHE A 196 36.67 -28.92 27.77
CA PHE A 196 38.06 -29.31 27.61
C PHE A 196 38.85 -29.08 28.90
N GLU A 197 40.02 -29.72 29.00
CA GLU A 197 40.85 -29.67 30.21
C GLU A 197 41.90 -28.56 30.14
N TYR A 198 42.01 -27.78 31.22
CA TYR A 198 43.10 -26.86 31.50
C TYR A 198 43.79 -27.24 32.83
N LYS A 199 44.90 -28.00 32.70
CA LYS A 199 45.60 -28.64 33.84
C LYS A 199 46.48 -27.69 34.67
N LEU A 200 46.80 -26.50 34.14
CA LEU A 200 47.73 -25.58 34.81
C LEU A 200 47.04 -24.76 35.92
N GLU A 201 47.82 -24.59 37.01
CA GLU A 201 47.68 -23.71 38.18
C GLU A 201 46.28 -23.60 38.82
N ALA A 202 46.20 -23.98 40.10
CA ALA A 202 44.96 -23.92 40.87
C ALA A 202 44.55 -22.47 41.20
N GLY A 203 43.24 -22.23 41.26
CA GLY A 203 42.67 -20.92 41.62
C GLY A 203 42.48 -19.97 40.43
N ILE A 204 42.32 -18.69 40.74
CA ILE A 204 42.07 -17.62 39.77
C ILE A 204 43.39 -17.14 39.20
N ARG A 205 43.55 -17.18 37.87
CA ARG A 205 44.80 -16.75 37.23
C ARG A 205 44.63 -16.45 35.74
N GLN A 206 45.50 -15.59 35.21
CA GLN A 206 45.58 -15.35 33.77
C GLN A 206 46.04 -16.63 33.04
N ILE A 207 45.28 -17.02 32.02
CA ILE A 207 45.64 -18.13 31.13
C ILE A 207 46.76 -17.66 30.21
N ARG A 208 47.90 -18.36 30.23
CA ARG A 208 49.08 -18.04 29.39
C ARG A 208 49.21 -18.92 28.17
N GLN A 209 48.64 -20.13 28.20
CA GLN A 209 48.69 -21.07 27.07
C GLN A 209 47.87 -20.54 25.91
N GLU A 210 48.52 -20.34 24.76
CA GLU A 210 47.91 -19.71 23.60
C GLU A 210 46.81 -20.56 22.97
N GLU A 211 46.94 -21.89 23.00
CA GLU A 211 45.91 -22.83 22.54
C GLU A 211 44.62 -22.70 23.35
N VAL A 212 44.76 -22.61 24.67
CA VAL A 212 43.62 -22.47 25.59
C VAL A 212 42.94 -21.12 25.42
N LYS A 213 43.72 -20.03 25.30
CA LYS A 213 43.16 -18.70 25.01
C LYS A 213 42.36 -18.70 23.72
N LYS A 214 42.94 -19.22 22.63
CA LYS A 214 42.25 -19.31 21.33
C LYS A 214 40.96 -20.09 21.46
N ARG A 215 40.99 -21.24 22.14
CA ARG A 215 39.81 -22.08 22.34
C ARG A 215 38.70 -21.36 23.13
N VAL A 216 39.05 -20.65 24.22
CA VAL A 216 38.08 -19.85 25.00
C VAL A 216 37.49 -18.72 24.16
N THR A 217 38.32 -18.01 23.41
CA THR A 217 37.89 -16.92 22.53
C THR A 217 36.97 -17.41 21.41
N GLU A 218 37.32 -18.52 20.76
CA GLU A 218 36.49 -19.18 19.73
C GLU A 218 35.13 -19.56 20.29
N LEU A 219 35.09 -20.28 21.41
CA LEU A 219 33.84 -20.70 22.04
C LEU A 219 32.97 -19.50 22.42
N TRP A 220 33.56 -18.46 23.01
CA TRP A 220 32.85 -17.24 23.35
C TRP A 220 32.17 -16.60 22.13
N PHE A 221 32.95 -16.36 21.07
CA PHE A 221 32.45 -15.70 19.88
C PHE A 221 31.49 -16.57 19.07
N GLN A 222 31.64 -17.89 19.07
CA GLN A 222 30.66 -18.81 18.50
C GLN A 222 29.30 -18.72 19.22
N LYS A 223 29.30 -18.68 20.56
CA LYS A 223 28.05 -18.51 21.33
C LYS A 223 27.42 -17.14 21.07
N GLU A 224 28.21 -16.08 21.00
CA GLU A 224 27.73 -14.73 20.63
C GLU A 224 27.20 -14.69 19.19
N TYR A 225 27.84 -15.38 18.23
CA TYR A 225 27.33 -15.51 16.87
C TYR A 225 26.00 -16.25 16.84
N ILE A 226 25.88 -17.38 17.54
CA ILE A 226 24.62 -18.13 17.63
C ILE A 226 23.54 -17.28 18.29
N ARG A 227 23.86 -16.51 19.33
CA ARG A 227 22.91 -15.58 19.97
C ARG A 227 22.49 -14.46 19.02
N ALA A 228 23.43 -13.83 18.30
CA ALA A 228 23.15 -12.77 17.34
C ALA A 228 22.42 -13.29 16.10
N LYS A 229 22.72 -14.52 15.67
CA LYS A 229 22.01 -15.22 14.60
C LYS A 229 20.60 -15.55 15.04
N ARG A 230 20.42 -16.12 16.23
CA ARG A 230 19.09 -16.35 16.83
C ARG A 230 18.30 -15.06 17.00
N SER A 231 18.91 -13.93 17.39
CA SER A 231 18.20 -12.65 17.48
C SER A 231 17.88 -12.04 16.11
N SER A 232 18.70 -12.33 15.09
CA SER A 232 18.41 -11.98 13.69
C SER A 232 17.36 -12.91 13.07
N ASP A 233 17.36 -14.19 13.47
CA ASP A 233 16.50 -15.27 12.99
C ASP A 233 15.19 -15.30 13.77
N THR A 234 15.08 -14.82 15.00
CA THR A 234 13.78 -14.51 15.64
C THR A 234 13.16 -13.24 15.06
N LYS A 235 13.95 -12.41 14.36
CA LYS A 235 13.45 -11.37 13.43
C LYS A 235 13.30 -11.88 11.98
N LYS A 236 13.63 -13.15 11.70
CA LYS A 236 13.53 -13.80 10.37
C LYS A 236 12.59 -15.02 10.37
N SER A 237 12.18 -15.52 11.53
CA SER A 237 10.99 -16.34 11.73
C SER A 237 9.85 -15.36 11.62
N THR A 238 9.29 -15.30 10.42
CA THR A 238 8.04 -14.59 10.15
C THR A 238 8.01 -13.22 10.81
N ASN A 239 8.84 -12.29 10.32
CA ASN A 239 8.26 -10.98 10.04
C ASN A 239 7.18 -11.22 8.96
N VAL A 240 6.05 -11.82 9.36
CA VAL A 240 4.80 -11.16 9.09
C VAL A 240 4.99 -9.83 9.80
N TYR A 241 5.53 -8.85 9.06
CA TYR A 241 5.19 -7.48 9.35
C TYR A 241 3.70 -7.54 9.63
N ALA A 242 3.26 -7.12 10.80
CA ALA A 242 1.87 -6.77 11.00
C ALA A 242 1.57 -5.77 9.89
N ASN A 243 1.12 -6.30 8.76
CA ASN A 243 0.92 -5.53 7.57
C ASN A 243 -0.24 -4.65 8.01
N PRO A 244 -0.09 -3.32 8.08
CA PRO A 244 -1.24 -2.47 8.37
C PRO A 244 -2.34 -2.94 7.42
N TYR A 245 -3.52 -3.24 7.97
CA TYR A 245 -4.68 -3.99 7.44
C TYR A 245 -5.21 -3.57 6.06
N ASN A 246 -4.37 -3.18 5.13
CA ASN A 246 -4.68 -2.63 3.84
C ASN A 246 -4.90 -3.78 2.85
N THR A 247 -5.93 -4.60 3.08
CA THR A 247 -6.47 -5.43 1.99
C THR A 247 -7.36 -4.55 1.12
N TYR A 248 -6.74 -3.87 0.18
CA TYR A 248 -7.49 -3.19 -0.88
C TYR A 248 -8.07 -4.28 -1.80
N ASP A 249 -9.37 -4.21 -2.09
CA ASP A 249 -10.04 -5.19 -2.98
C ASP A 249 -9.37 -5.24 -4.36
N ASN A 250 -8.71 -4.14 -4.76
CA ASN A 250 -8.06 -4.01 -6.05
C ASN A 250 -6.72 -4.78 -6.14
N GLU A 251 -6.16 -5.19 -5.02
CA GLU A 251 -4.90 -5.96 -4.95
C GLU A 251 -5.11 -7.47 -4.88
N VAL A 252 -6.38 -7.89 -4.82
CA VAL A 252 -6.77 -9.30 -4.78
C VAL A 252 -6.87 -9.82 -6.23
N MET A 253 -6.39 -11.05 -6.46
CA MET A 253 -6.46 -11.65 -7.80
C MET A 253 -7.91 -11.70 -8.31
N PRO A 254 -8.15 -11.26 -9.57
CA PRO A 254 -9.47 -11.33 -10.19
C PRO A 254 -9.97 -12.79 -10.24
N LYS A 255 -11.29 -12.99 -10.12
CA LYS A 255 -11.96 -14.30 -10.23
C LYS A 255 -12.99 -14.27 -11.36
N LEU A 256 -13.69 -15.38 -11.63
CA LEU A 256 -14.69 -15.51 -12.71
C LEU A 256 -14.15 -15.29 -14.12
N ASP A 257 -12.86 -15.57 -14.34
CA ASP A 257 -12.18 -15.21 -15.59
C ASP A 257 -12.49 -13.76 -15.96
N VAL A 258 -12.46 -12.84 -14.98
CA VAL A 258 -12.71 -11.40 -15.21
C VAL A 258 -11.85 -10.87 -16.35
N THR A 259 -10.66 -11.44 -16.58
CA THR A 259 -9.82 -11.18 -17.75
C THR A 259 -10.51 -11.52 -19.08
N VAL A 260 -11.18 -12.68 -19.17
CA VAL A 260 -11.97 -13.07 -20.35
C VAL A 260 -13.16 -12.12 -20.51
N LEU A 261 -13.91 -11.88 -19.42
CA LEU A 261 -15.07 -10.97 -19.45
C LEU A 261 -14.68 -9.54 -19.83
N SER A 262 -13.59 -9.00 -19.26
CA SER A 262 -13.11 -7.66 -19.53
C SER A 262 -12.62 -7.53 -20.97
N LYS A 263 -11.94 -8.56 -21.49
CA LYS A 263 -11.51 -8.62 -22.88
C LYS A 263 -12.71 -8.65 -23.84
N THR A 264 -13.69 -9.52 -23.62
CA THR A 264 -14.89 -9.60 -24.45
C THR A 264 -15.71 -8.31 -24.37
N PHE A 265 -15.83 -7.70 -23.19
CA PHE A 265 -16.53 -6.43 -23.03
C PHE A 265 -15.77 -5.27 -23.68
N ALA A 266 -14.44 -5.25 -23.61
CA ALA A 266 -13.60 -4.30 -24.34
C ALA A 266 -13.74 -4.45 -25.87
N GLU A 267 -13.83 -5.69 -26.37
CA GLU A 267 -14.12 -5.96 -27.78
C GLU A 267 -15.51 -5.46 -28.20
N LEU A 268 -16.54 -5.66 -27.36
CA LEU A 268 -17.86 -5.10 -27.57
C LEU A 268 -17.77 -3.56 -27.68
N ILE A 269 -17.09 -2.89 -26.75
CA ILE A 269 -16.92 -1.43 -26.75
C ILE A 269 -16.23 -0.94 -28.04
N ARG A 270 -15.17 -1.63 -28.49
CA ARG A 270 -14.47 -1.31 -29.75
C ARG A 270 -15.38 -1.46 -30.98
N ASN A 271 -16.27 -2.45 -30.96
CA ASN A 271 -17.12 -2.81 -32.09
C ASN A 271 -18.45 -2.04 -32.13
N LEU A 272 -18.83 -1.32 -31.07
CA LEU A 272 -20.03 -0.46 -31.06
C LEU A 272 -19.88 0.68 -32.07
N LYS A 273 -20.37 0.48 -33.29
CA LYS A 273 -20.36 1.48 -34.38
C LYS A 273 -21.75 2.07 -34.58
N ASN A 274 -21.87 3.40 -34.43
CA ASN A 274 -23.00 4.23 -34.88
C ASN A 274 -24.42 3.74 -34.53
N SER A 275 -24.61 2.89 -33.52
CA SER A 275 -25.94 2.57 -33.00
C SER A 275 -26.46 3.76 -32.17
N PRO A 276 -27.70 4.23 -32.37
CA PRO A 276 -28.30 5.23 -31.48
C PRO A 276 -28.45 4.65 -30.06
N GLY A 277 -28.20 5.47 -29.02
CA GLY A 277 -28.45 5.08 -27.62
C GLY A 277 -27.37 4.24 -26.92
N GLN A 278 -26.08 4.41 -27.23
CA GLN A 278 -24.93 3.62 -26.72
C GLN A 278 -24.63 3.76 -25.22
N MET A 279 -25.57 3.29 -24.41
CA MET A 279 -25.44 3.15 -22.99
C MET A 279 -25.34 1.66 -22.66
N LEU A 280 -24.26 1.28 -22.00
CA LEU A 280 -24.01 -0.08 -21.52
C LEU A 280 -24.18 -0.14 -20.01
N GLY A 281 -24.82 -1.19 -19.52
CA GLY A 281 -25.00 -1.43 -18.09
C GLY A 281 -23.92 -2.37 -17.55
N VAL A 282 -23.31 -2.02 -16.40
CA VAL A 282 -22.55 -2.96 -15.58
C VAL A 282 -23.31 -3.14 -14.27
N PHE A 283 -23.96 -4.29 -14.12
CA PHE A 283 -24.84 -4.60 -13.00
C PHE A 283 -24.14 -5.46 -11.95
N GLY A 284 -24.61 -5.36 -10.72
CA GLY A 284 -24.13 -6.15 -9.59
C GLY A 284 -24.29 -5.40 -8.27
N GLN A 285 -24.44 -6.16 -7.19
CA GLN A 285 -24.66 -5.60 -5.85
C GLN A 285 -23.51 -4.71 -5.35
N TRP A 286 -23.80 -3.88 -4.36
CA TRP A 286 -22.76 -3.10 -3.67
C TRP A 286 -21.61 -3.94 -3.13
N GLY A 287 -20.39 -3.57 -3.54
CA GLY A 287 -19.18 -4.29 -3.18
C GLY A 287 -18.92 -5.55 -4.00
N ARG A 288 -19.70 -5.82 -5.07
CA ARG A 288 -19.49 -6.97 -5.96
C ARG A 288 -18.23 -6.87 -6.84
N GLY A 289 -17.77 -5.64 -7.09
CA GLY A 289 -16.57 -5.37 -7.89
C GLY A 289 -16.82 -4.66 -9.23
N LYS A 290 -17.94 -3.95 -9.42
CA LYS A 290 -18.25 -3.21 -10.68
C LYS A 290 -17.11 -2.26 -11.11
N THR A 291 -16.64 -1.42 -10.19
CA THR A 291 -15.53 -0.48 -10.43
C THR A 291 -14.22 -1.22 -10.74
N TYR A 292 -13.96 -2.34 -10.06
CA TYR A 292 -12.78 -3.17 -10.32
C TYR A 292 -12.85 -3.83 -11.70
N PHE A 293 -14.00 -4.38 -12.07
CA PHE A 293 -14.24 -4.92 -13.42
C PHE A 293 -13.96 -3.85 -14.49
N MET A 294 -14.44 -2.62 -14.27
CA MET A 294 -14.18 -1.51 -15.19
C MET A 294 -12.70 -1.14 -15.27
N SER A 295 -11.94 -1.16 -14.17
CA SER A 295 -10.48 -0.96 -14.26
C SER A 295 -9.77 -2.03 -15.09
N GLN A 296 -10.28 -3.27 -15.10
CA GLN A 296 -9.75 -4.32 -15.97
C GLN A 296 -10.12 -4.07 -17.44
N VAL A 297 -11.34 -3.59 -17.72
CA VAL A 297 -11.75 -3.18 -19.07
C VAL A 297 -10.90 -2.02 -19.58
N GLU A 298 -10.58 -1.05 -18.72
CA GLU A 298 -9.68 0.06 -19.05
C GLU A 298 -8.28 -0.44 -19.44
N ASN A 299 -7.72 -1.37 -18.66
CA ASN A 299 -6.45 -2.02 -18.98
C ASN A 299 -6.50 -2.74 -20.34
N GLU A 300 -7.56 -3.50 -20.60
CA GLU A 300 -7.76 -4.21 -21.88
C GLU A 300 -7.90 -3.24 -23.06
N LEU A 301 -8.54 -2.09 -22.85
CA LEU A 301 -8.66 -1.02 -23.83
C LEU A 301 -7.34 -0.23 -24.02
N ASN A 302 -6.28 -0.54 -23.26
CA ASN A 302 -5.04 0.22 -23.16
C ASN A 302 -5.29 1.69 -22.80
N LEU A 303 -6.24 1.91 -21.89
CA LEU A 303 -6.54 3.20 -21.27
C LEU A 303 -5.70 3.29 -19.99
N THR A 304 -4.38 3.37 -20.13
CA THR A 304 -3.48 3.44 -18.98
C THR A 304 -3.74 4.73 -18.19
N HIS A 305 -4.06 4.56 -16.90
CA HIS A 305 -4.54 5.62 -16.01
C HIS A 305 -3.57 6.80 -15.78
N HIS A 306 -2.32 6.72 -16.23
CA HIS A 306 -1.34 7.79 -16.04
C HIS A 306 -0.33 7.98 -17.17
N GLU A 307 -0.37 7.22 -18.26
CA GLU A 307 0.65 7.37 -19.30
C GLU A 307 0.09 7.09 -20.70
N LYS A 308 0.46 7.98 -21.63
CA LYS A 308 0.41 7.84 -23.09
C LYS A 308 -0.98 7.92 -23.74
N ALA A 309 -1.31 9.15 -24.12
CA ALA A 309 -1.88 9.41 -25.43
C ALA A 309 -0.77 9.57 -26.49
N ASP A 310 0.24 8.69 -26.51
CA ASP A 310 1.27 8.71 -27.57
C ASP A 310 0.85 7.82 -28.73
N ASN A 311 0.73 8.47 -29.89
CA ASN A 311 0.84 7.85 -31.19
C ASN A 311 2.12 7.01 -31.20
N GLU A 312 2.00 5.71 -31.47
CA GLU A 312 2.68 5.06 -32.62
C GLU A 312 2.60 3.53 -32.57
N ASN A 313 2.29 2.88 -31.44
CA ASN A 313 2.32 1.40 -31.43
C ASN A 313 1.23 0.62 -30.68
N LYS A 314 0.06 1.20 -30.37
CA LYS A 314 -1.23 0.48 -30.20
C LYS A 314 -2.39 1.49 -30.22
N LYS A 315 -3.39 1.27 -31.06
CA LYS A 315 -4.51 2.18 -31.35
C LYS A 315 -5.42 2.41 -30.14
N ASN A 316 -5.09 3.36 -29.25
CA ASN A 316 -6.05 3.84 -28.26
C ASN A 316 -7.16 4.64 -28.98
N GLN A 317 -8.34 4.02 -29.11
CA GLN A 317 -9.53 4.56 -29.77
C GLN A 317 -10.36 5.45 -28.83
N PHE A 318 -10.08 5.51 -27.53
CA PHE A 318 -10.95 6.19 -26.58
C PHE A 318 -10.23 7.24 -25.72
N TYR A 319 -10.91 8.37 -25.52
CA TYR A 319 -10.70 9.22 -24.35
C TYR A 319 -11.55 8.67 -23.22
N TYR A 320 -10.98 8.49 -22.04
CA TYR A 320 -11.69 7.93 -20.90
C TYR A 320 -12.02 9.01 -19.87
N LEU A 321 -13.26 9.02 -19.39
CA LEU A 321 -13.70 9.88 -18.30
C LEU A 321 -14.49 9.08 -17.27
N LYS A 322 -13.99 9.03 -16.04
CA LYS A 322 -14.75 8.54 -14.89
C LYS A 322 -15.55 9.68 -14.25
N PHE A 323 -16.85 9.47 -14.08
CA PHE A 323 -17.81 10.43 -13.56
C PHE A 323 -18.59 9.83 -12.38
N HIS A 324 -18.57 10.50 -11.23
CA HIS A 324 -19.34 10.10 -10.05
C HIS A 324 -20.65 10.90 -9.97
N ALA A 325 -21.78 10.22 -10.10
CA ALA A 325 -23.09 10.88 -10.23
C ALA A 325 -23.64 11.46 -8.91
N TRP A 326 -23.15 11.01 -7.75
CA TRP A 326 -23.71 11.37 -6.43
C TRP A 326 -23.23 12.73 -5.86
N LYS A 327 -22.26 13.40 -6.49
CA LYS A 327 -21.57 14.56 -5.90
C LYS A 327 -22.47 15.78 -5.69
N TYR A 328 -23.46 16.00 -6.56
CA TYR A 328 -24.38 17.14 -6.51
C TYR A 328 -25.80 16.65 -6.27
N GLN A 329 -26.59 17.42 -5.51
CA GLN A 329 -27.91 17.01 -5.06
C GLN A 329 -29.03 17.36 -6.06
N ASP A 330 -28.79 18.31 -6.96
CA ASP A 330 -29.71 18.80 -7.98
C ASP A 330 -29.27 18.39 -9.39
N THR A 331 -30.24 18.18 -10.29
CA THR A 331 -30.01 17.66 -11.64
C THR A 331 -29.18 18.63 -12.50
N GLU A 332 -29.40 19.94 -12.36
CA GLU A 332 -28.62 20.96 -13.05
C GLU A 332 -27.15 20.95 -12.61
N GLY A 333 -26.89 20.79 -11.31
CA GLY A 333 -25.56 20.62 -10.74
C GLY A 333 -24.83 19.39 -11.26
N VAL A 334 -25.51 18.25 -11.41
CA VAL A 334 -24.92 17.02 -11.99
C VAL A 334 -24.48 17.26 -13.45
N TRP A 335 -25.31 17.94 -14.24
CA TRP A 335 -24.99 18.28 -15.63
C TRP A 335 -23.84 19.29 -15.75
N ALA A 336 -23.84 20.33 -14.93
CA ALA A 336 -22.76 21.31 -14.89
C ALA A 336 -21.42 20.65 -14.52
N TYR A 337 -21.46 19.72 -13.58
CA TYR A 337 -20.29 18.94 -13.18
C TYR A 337 -19.80 17.99 -14.29
N LEU A 338 -20.71 17.30 -14.97
CA LEU A 338 -20.37 16.44 -16.10
C LEU A 338 -19.69 17.25 -17.21
N TYR A 339 -20.29 18.38 -17.58
CA TYR A 339 -19.73 19.30 -18.56
C TYR A 339 -18.35 19.82 -18.13
N GLN A 340 -18.20 20.26 -16.89
CA GLN A 340 -16.93 20.72 -16.35
C GLN A 340 -15.85 19.64 -16.48
N LYS A 341 -16.18 18.38 -16.16
CA LYS A 341 -15.23 17.27 -16.24
C LYS A 341 -14.83 16.93 -17.68
N ILE A 342 -15.78 16.95 -18.60
CA ILE A 342 -15.50 16.77 -20.04
C ILE A 342 -14.64 17.93 -20.56
N MET A 343 -14.94 19.16 -20.14
CA MET A 343 -14.18 20.35 -20.50
C MET A 343 -12.74 20.31 -19.97
N GLU A 344 -12.54 19.96 -18.70
CA GLU A 344 -11.22 19.77 -18.10
C GLU A 344 -10.42 18.71 -18.87
N LEU A 345 -11.04 17.59 -19.22
CA LEU A 345 -10.41 16.53 -20.01
C LEU A 345 -10.05 17.02 -21.42
N TYR A 346 -10.94 17.76 -22.08
CA TYR A 346 -10.65 18.40 -23.36
C TYR A 346 -9.49 19.39 -23.27
N LEU A 347 -9.36 20.18 -22.20
CA LEU A 347 -8.28 21.15 -22.08
C LEU A 347 -6.93 20.51 -21.77
N THR A 348 -6.93 19.32 -21.15
CA THR A 348 -5.72 18.66 -20.66
C THR A 348 -5.25 17.49 -21.52
N HIS A 349 -6.05 16.96 -22.44
CA HIS A 349 -5.71 15.75 -23.22
C HIS A 349 -4.43 15.83 -24.08
N LYS A 350 -3.86 17.03 -24.30
CA LYS A 350 -2.59 17.23 -25.03
C LYS A 350 -1.40 17.55 -24.14
N ASN A 351 -1.62 17.70 -22.83
CA ASN A 351 -0.55 18.02 -21.89
C ASN A 351 0.28 16.77 -21.63
N ASN A 352 1.60 16.90 -21.76
CA ASN A 352 2.52 15.78 -21.56
C ASN A 352 2.91 15.70 -20.08
N GLU A 353 2.28 14.80 -19.33
CA GLU A 353 2.50 14.56 -17.89
C GLU A 353 3.94 14.13 -17.57
N LEU A 354 4.67 13.51 -18.51
CA LEU A 354 6.08 13.09 -18.33
C LEU A 354 7.01 14.28 -18.04
N ARG A 355 6.68 15.48 -18.51
CA ARG A 355 7.45 16.70 -18.23
C ARG A 355 7.30 17.22 -16.78
N LYS A 356 6.36 16.69 -15.98
CA LYS A 356 6.28 16.97 -14.54
C LYS A 356 7.44 16.38 -13.73
N HIS A 357 8.09 15.34 -14.26
CA HIS A 357 9.18 14.61 -13.60
C HIS A 357 10.57 14.93 -14.17
N GLY A 358 10.66 15.90 -15.09
CA GLY A 358 11.94 16.41 -15.59
C GLY A 358 12.66 17.30 -14.57
N ASN A 359 13.83 17.83 -14.95
CA ASN A 359 14.64 18.71 -14.11
C ASN A 359 13.82 19.88 -13.53
N PHE A 360 14.24 20.42 -12.39
CA PHE A 360 13.53 21.49 -11.65
C PHE A 360 12.98 22.62 -12.54
N PHE A 361 13.75 23.08 -13.52
CA PHE A 361 13.34 24.10 -14.51
C PHE A 361 12.19 23.67 -15.42
N GLN A 362 12.19 22.41 -15.87
CA GLN A 362 11.13 21.87 -16.72
C GLN A 362 9.81 21.78 -15.94
N LYS A 363 9.87 21.32 -14.68
CA LYS A 363 8.72 21.19 -13.79
C LYS A 363 8.12 22.55 -13.40
N ARG A 364 8.96 23.53 -13.04
CA ARG A 364 8.51 24.78 -12.40
C ARG A 364 8.22 25.94 -13.36
N ILE A 365 8.79 25.92 -14.57
CA ILE A 365 8.65 27.04 -15.53
C ILE A 365 8.08 26.56 -16.87
N PHE A 366 8.72 25.59 -17.54
CA PHE A 366 8.30 25.20 -18.89
C PHE A 366 6.96 24.47 -18.93
N TYR A 367 6.72 23.52 -18.02
CA TYR A 367 5.46 22.78 -17.95
C TYR A 367 4.23 23.69 -17.77
N PRO A 368 4.17 24.61 -16.78
CA PRO A 368 2.99 25.46 -16.59
C PRO A 368 2.75 26.40 -17.78
N ILE A 369 3.82 26.94 -18.40
CA ILE A 369 3.70 27.80 -19.59
C ILE A 369 3.16 27.01 -20.78
N ALA A 370 3.73 25.83 -21.06
CA ALA A 370 3.30 24.98 -22.17
C ALA A 370 1.86 24.47 -21.97
N ALA A 371 1.49 24.07 -20.76
CA ALA A 371 0.14 23.64 -20.42
C ALA A 371 -0.87 24.78 -20.62
N LYS A 372 -0.57 26.00 -20.13
CA LYS A 372 -1.43 27.17 -20.29
C LYS A 372 -1.54 27.60 -21.76
N TRP A 373 -0.48 27.47 -22.55
CA TRP A 373 -0.52 27.73 -24.00
C TRP A 373 -1.35 26.69 -24.76
N ASN A 374 -1.27 25.42 -24.39
CA ASN A 374 -2.12 24.38 -24.96
C ASN A 374 -3.59 24.62 -24.64
N GLU A 375 -3.89 24.95 -23.39
CA GLU A 375 -5.23 25.30 -22.91
C GLU A 375 -5.81 26.48 -23.70
N THR A 376 -5.06 27.60 -23.82
CA THR A 376 -5.51 28.77 -24.58
C THR A 376 -5.73 28.45 -26.06
N ARG A 377 -4.87 27.62 -26.67
CA ARG A 377 -5.04 27.16 -28.05
C ARG A 377 -6.29 26.30 -28.23
N LEU A 378 -6.58 25.41 -27.28
CA LEU A 378 -7.76 24.54 -27.30
C LEU A 378 -9.04 25.34 -27.05
N LEU A 379 -9.01 26.33 -26.15
CA LEU A 379 -10.08 27.31 -25.95
C LEU A 379 -10.32 28.15 -27.19
N PHE A 380 -9.27 28.62 -27.85
CA PHE A 380 -9.38 29.35 -29.11
C PHE A 380 -10.04 28.49 -30.20
N ARG A 381 -9.64 27.22 -30.31
CA ARG A 381 -10.26 26.27 -31.25
C ARG A 381 -11.74 26.04 -30.95
N LEU A 382 -12.09 25.89 -29.67
CA LEU A 382 -13.48 25.75 -29.22
C LEU A 382 -14.29 27.00 -29.55
N ASN A 383 -13.79 28.17 -29.18
CA ASN A 383 -14.43 29.47 -29.44
C ASN A 383 -14.61 29.75 -30.94
N ARG A 384 -13.66 29.33 -31.77
CA ARG A 384 -13.79 29.42 -33.23
C ARG A 384 -14.93 28.59 -33.77
N ILE A 385 -15.20 27.42 -33.20
CA ILE A 385 -16.31 26.55 -33.62
C ILE A 385 -17.63 27.07 -33.06
N ARG A 386 -17.64 27.58 -31.82
CA ARG A 386 -18.83 28.11 -31.14
C ARG A 386 -19.32 29.45 -31.72
N ASN A 387 -18.40 30.39 -31.93
CA ASN A 387 -18.72 31.78 -32.32
C ASN A 387 -18.38 32.10 -33.79
N GLY A 388 -17.73 31.18 -34.51
CA GLY A 388 -17.16 31.46 -35.82
C GLY A 388 -15.85 32.26 -35.75
N ILE A 389 -15.17 32.39 -36.89
CA ILE A 389 -13.92 33.17 -37.01
C ILE A 389 -14.15 34.60 -37.52
N PHE A 390 -15.37 34.87 -38.01
CA PHE A 390 -15.70 36.07 -38.75
C PHE A 390 -15.39 37.35 -37.98
N ASP A 391 -15.75 37.43 -36.69
CA ASP A 391 -15.51 38.62 -35.87
C ASP A 391 -14.02 38.93 -35.70
N ILE A 392 -13.19 37.89 -35.57
CA ILE A 392 -11.73 38.02 -35.42
C ILE A 392 -11.13 38.44 -36.77
N CYS A 393 -11.56 37.81 -37.87
CA CYS A 393 -11.13 38.17 -39.21
C CYS A 393 -11.52 39.61 -39.56
N LEU A 394 -12.76 40.02 -39.28
CA LEU A 394 -13.25 41.37 -39.50
C LEU A 394 -12.42 42.39 -38.71
N PHE A 395 -12.13 42.11 -37.44
CA PHE A 395 -11.25 42.95 -36.64
C PHE A 395 -9.84 43.04 -37.22
N THR A 396 -9.24 41.92 -37.62
CA THR A 396 -7.89 41.92 -38.22
C THR A 396 -7.85 42.65 -39.56
N VAL A 397 -8.88 42.53 -40.40
CA VAL A 397 -8.99 43.24 -41.67
C VAL A 397 -9.14 44.73 -41.44
N LEU A 398 -9.98 45.15 -40.50
CA LEU A 398 -10.12 46.57 -40.11
C LEU A 398 -8.80 47.13 -39.57
N ALA A 399 -8.08 46.39 -38.73
CA ALA A 399 -6.78 46.81 -38.21
C ALA A 399 -5.71 46.92 -39.31
N LEU A 400 -5.67 45.98 -40.26
CA LEU A 400 -4.76 46.04 -41.40
C LEU A 400 -5.09 47.20 -42.35
N LEU A 401 -6.37 47.47 -42.58
CA LEU A 401 -6.83 48.60 -43.40
C LEU A 401 -6.38 49.93 -42.80
N VAL A 402 -6.48 50.05 -41.48
CA VAL A 402 -5.95 51.19 -40.71
C VAL A 402 -4.44 51.35 -40.89
N ILE A 403 -3.68 50.26 -40.76
CA ILE A 403 -2.22 50.28 -40.93
C ILE A 403 -1.86 50.70 -42.36
N CYS A 404 -2.56 50.16 -43.37
CA CYS A 404 -2.40 50.56 -44.76
C CYS A 404 -2.72 52.05 -44.98
N LEU A 405 -3.79 52.58 -44.39
CA LEU A 405 -4.14 54.01 -44.49
C LEU A 405 -3.08 54.91 -43.85
N ALA A 406 -2.49 54.48 -42.72
CA ALA A 406 -1.41 55.20 -42.05
C ALA A 406 -0.10 55.17 -42.86
N ILE A 407 0.18 54.09 -43.59
CA ILE A 407 1.35 53.99 -44.48
C ILE A 407 1.16 54.85 -45.75
N TYR A 408 -0.05 54.83 -46.35
CA TYR A 408 -0.33 55.56 -47.58
C TYR A 408 -0.43 57.08 -47.37
N ASN A 409 -0.88 57.50 -46.18
CA ASN A 409 -0.93 58.90 -45.79
C ASN A 409 -0.01 59.12 -44.56
N PRO A 410 1.28 59.38 -44.73
CA PRO A 410 2.21 59.55 -43.60
C PRO A 410 1.81 60.72 -42.67
N ASN A 411 1.17 61.76 -43.21
CA ASN A 411 0.64 62.90 -42.43
C ASN A 411 -0.59 62.55 -41.57
N PHE A 412 -1.17 61.34 -41.74
CA PHE A 412 -2.32 60.86 -40.96
C PHE A 412 -1.98 60.65 -39.49
N LEU A 413 -0.72 60.32 -39.17
CA LEU A 413 -0.24 60.10 -37.81
C LEU A 413 0.19 61.40 -37.12
N GLU A 414 0.47 62.47 -37.87
CA GLU A 414 0.99 63.74 -37.33
C GLU A 414 -0.11 64.73 -36.95
N ASP A 415 -1.29 64.66 -37.57
CA ASP A 415 -2.38 65.59 -37.30
C ASP A 415 -3.28 65.11 -36.14
N PHE A 416 -3.24 65.84 -35.02
CA PHE A 416 -4.02 65.54 -33.80
C PHE A 416 -5.55 65.51 -34.03
N LYS A 417 -6.01 66.20 -35.08
CA LYS A 417 -7.42 66.24 -35.50
C LYS A 417 -7.88 64.91 -36.09
N TYR A 418 -7.05 64.25 -36.89
CA TYR A 418 -7.33 62.90 -37.40
C TYR A 418 -7.18 61.86 -36.30
N TRP A 419 -6.23 62.04 -35.37
CA TRP A 419 -6.08 61.13 -34.22
C TRP A 419 -7.32 61.09 -33.32
N LYS A 420 -7.96 62.25 -33.07
CA LYS A 420 -9.24 62.31 -32.34
C LYS A 420 -10.40 61.66 -33.10
N MET A 421 -10.49 61.88 -34.42
CA MET A 421 -11.54 61.28 -35.26
C MET A 421 -11.35 59.77 -35.45
N PHE A 422 -10.09 59.32 -35.48
CA PHE A 422 -9.65 57.94 -35.58
C PHE A 422 -9.85 57.17 -34.27
N LEU A 423 -9.50 57.77 -33.12
CA LEU A 423 -9.83 57.24 -31.79
C LEU A 423 -11.35 57.21 -31.52
N LEU A 424 -12.15 58.02 -32.22
CA LEU A 424 -13.62 58.02 -32.10
C LEU A 424 -14.32 57.02 -33.02
N THR A 425 -13.66 56.50 -34.07
CA THR A 425 -14.31 55.65 -35.10
C THR A 425 -13.65 54.29 -35.28
N GLY A 426 -12.32 54.20 -35.28
CA GLY A 426 -11.57 52.98 -35.55
C GLY A 426 -11.32 52.09 -34.33
N THR A 427 -11.18 52.68 -33.13
CA THR A 427 -11.07 51.93 -31.88
C THR A 427 -12.43 51.76 -31.23
N VAL A 428 -13.28 52.79 -31.24
CA VAL A 428 -14.58 52.79 -30.55
C VAL A 428 -15.57 51.78 -31.11
N VAL A 429 -15.64 51.52 -32.43
CA VAL A 429 -16.62 50.54 -32.96
C VAL A 429 -16.24 49.08 -32.67
N PRO A 430 -14.99 48.63 -32.88
CA PRO A 430 -14.58 47.29 -32.47
C PRO A 430 -14.41 47.16 -30.96
N LEU A 431 -13.94 48.19 -30.23
CA LEU A 431 -13.99 48.19 -28.77
C LEU A 431 -15.42 48.25 -28.27
N LEU A 432 -16.40 48.95 -28.86
CA LEU A 432 -17.81 48.88 -28.44
C LEU A 432 -18.44 47.56 -28.81
N SER A 433 -18.05 46.91 -29.90
CA SER A 433 -18.55 45.58 -30.27
C SER A 433 -17.97 44.49 -29.36
N PHE A 434 -16.68 44.61 -29.05
CA PHE A 434 -15.95 43.76 -28.10
C PHE A 434 -16.36 44.06 -26.66
N PHE A 435 -16.56 45.32 -26.28
CA PHE A 435 -17.16 45.76 -25.02
C PHE A 435 -18.63 45.37 -24.96
N ASN A 436 -19.44 45.45 -26.02
CA ASN A 436 -20.82 44.91 -26.00
C ASN A 436 -20.81 43.41 -25.74
N LYS A 437 -19.80 42.69 -26.24
CA LYS A 437 -19.62 41.25 -25.97
C LYS A 437 -19.07 40.97 -24.56
N ILE A 438 -18.24 41.84 -23.99
CA ILE A 438 -17.77 41.78 -22.59
C ILE A 438 -18.87 42.22 -21.62
N TRP A 439 -19.72 43.17 -22.01
CA TRP A 439 -20.86 43.71 -21.25
C TRP A 439 -22.10 42.83 -21.36
N LYS A 440 -22.09 41.83 -22.27
CA LYS A 440 -23.02 40.68 -22.29
C LYS A 440 -22.88 39.74 -21.07
N LEU A 441 -22.05 40.08 -20.09
CA LEU A 441 -22.08 39.56 -18.72
C LEU A 441 -23.15 40.22 -17.82
N GLY A 442 -23.88 41.26 -18.29
CA GLY A 442 -24.96 41.93 -17.55
C GLY A 442 -26.34 41.81 -18.20
N ASP A 443 -27.33 41.27 -17.48
CA ASP A 443 -28.63 40.82 -18.00
C ASP A 443 -29.63 41.87 -18.52
N LYS A 444 -29.33 43.18 -18.48
CA LYS A 444 -30.30 44.24 -18.83
C LYS A 444 -30.30 44.65 -20.32
N GLY A 445 -29.20 44.45 -21.06
CA GLY A 445 -29.12 44.76 -22.50
C GLY A 445 -29.76 43.72 -23.43
N LYS A 446 -29.99 42.50 -22.93
CA LYS A 446 -30.60 41.38 -23.68
C LYS A 446 -32.06 41.61 -24.08
N ARG A 447 -32.76 42.61 -23.53
CA ARG A 447 -34.21 42.83 -23.79
C ARG A 447 -34.51 43.65 -25.05
N LEU A 448 -33.62 44.53 -25.51
CA LEU A 448 -33.91 45.49 -26.59
C LEU A 448 -33.56 44.96 -27.99
N ILE A 449 -32.54 44.11 -28.13
CA ILE A 449 -32.11 43.54 -29.42
C ILE A 449 -32.92 42.26 -29.76
N LYS A 450 -33.55 41.65 -28.76
CA LYS A 450 -34.35 40.42 -28.88
C LYS A 450 -35.65 40.60 -29.67
N THR A 451 -36.09 41.84 -29.89
CA THR A 451 -37.39 42.18 -30.47
C THR A 451 -37.42 42.11 -32.00
N TYR A 452 -36.27 42.20 -32.69
CA TYR A 452 -36.25 42.39 -34.15
C TYR A 452 -35.59 41.28 -34.98
N THR A 453 -35.06 40.21 -34.37
CA THR A 453 -34.26 39.20 -35.14
C THR A 453 -34.43 37.73 -34.70
N HIS A 454 -35.38 37.37 -33.84
CA HIS A 454 -35.39 36.02 -33.24
C HIS A 454 -36.20 34.97 -34.02
N LYS A 455 -35.54 33.88 -34.47
CA LYS A 455 -36.13 32.52 -34.48
C LYS A 455 -36.36 32.13 -33.02
N PRO A 456 -37.57 31.81 -32.53
CA PRO A 456 -37.83 31.68 -31.10
C PRO A 456 -36.83 30.70 -30.45
N ASN A 457 -35.96 31.22 -29.60
CA ASN A 457 -34.98 30.43 -28.86
C ASN A 457 -35.61 30.10 -27.51
N PHE A 458 -36.04 28.86 -27.40
CA PHE A 458 -36.71 28.30 -26.24
C PHE A 458 -35.70 27.87 -25.15
N ASN A 459 -34.40 28.19 -25.22
CA ASN A 459 -33.42 27.74 -24.20
C ASN A 459 -33.79 28.18 -22.77
N LYS A 460 -34.40 29.36 -22.61
CA LYS A 460 -34.96 29.81 -21.30
C LYS A 460 -36.20 29.03 -20.84
N LEU A 461 -36.87 28.32 -21.76
CA LEU A 461 -38.04 27.46 -21.53
C LEU A 461 -37.66 25.96 -21.48
N LEU A 462 -36.51 25.59 -22.06
CA LEU A 462 -35.97 24.22 -22.14
C LEU A 462 -35.03 23.87 -20.96
N GLY A 463 -34.54 24.89 -20.22
CA GLY A 463 -33.74 24.71 -19.00
C GLY A 463 -32.23 24.57 -19.22
N VAL A 464 -31.48 24.50 -18.12
CA VAL A 464 -30.00 24.44 -18.09
C VAL A 464 -29.44 23.23 -18.86
N GLN A 465 -30.18 22.12 -18.89
CA GLN A 465 -29.78 20.89 -19.59
C GLN A 465 -29.60 21.09 -21.10
N ALA A 466 -30.50 21.81 -21.78
CA ALA A 466 -30.40 22.05 -23.22
C ALA A 466 -29.19 22.95 -23.56
N GLU A 467 -28.90 23.94 -22.72
CA GLU A 467 -27.72 24.81 -22.89
C GLU A 467 -26.42 24.00 -22.74
N ILE A 468 -26.36 23.13 -21.73
CA ILE A 468 -25.20 22.25 -21.50
C ILE A 468 -25.02 21.25 -22.64
N GLN A 469 -26.11 20.67 -23.16
CA GLN A 469 -26.05 19.74 -24.28
C GLN A 469 -25.52 20.42 -25.56
N GLU A 470 -25.90 21.66 -25.85
CA GLU A 470 -25.34 22.44 -26.96
C GLU A 470 -23.85 22.76 -26.76
N GLU A 471 -23.45 23.19 -25.56
CA GLU A 471 -22.03 23.44 -25.26
C GLU A 471 -21.20 22.15 -25.35
N LEU A 472 -21.75 21.02 -24.93
CA LEU A 472 -21.11 19.71 -25.08
C LEU A 472 -20.87 19.38 -26.55
N LYS A 473 -21.83 19.65 -27.45
CA LYS A 473 -21.63 19.46 -28.90
C LYS A 473 -20.46 20.28 -29.43
N TYR A 474 -20.31 21.54 -29.01
CA TYR A 474 -19.17 22.35 -29.43
C TYR A 474 -17.84 21.76 -28.96
N ILE A 475 -17.75 21.31 -27.71
CA ILE A 475 -16.55 20.63 -27.19
C ILE A 475 -16.25 19.38 -28.00
N LEU A 476 -17.23 18.51 -28.19
CA LEU A 476 -17.03 17.23 -28.87
C LEU A 476 -16.61 17.43 -30.34
N ARG A 477 -17.19 18.42 -31.06
CA ARG A 477 -16.78 18.82 -32.41
C ARG A 477 -15.35 19.39 -32.44
N ALA A 478 -15.00 20.20 -31.44
CA ALA A 478 -13.67 20.78 -31.32
C ALA A 478 -12.62 19.69 -31.01
N TRP A 479 -13.00 18.67 -30.27
CA TRP A 479 -12.12 17.61 -29.81
C TRP A 479 -11.92 16.52 -30.86
N MET A 480 -13.02 15.89 -31.28
CA MET A 480 -13.06 14.72 -32.13
C MET A 480 -13.64 15.16 -33.48
N LYS A 481 -12.79 15.33 -34.51
CA LYS A 481 -13.30 15.65 -35.85
C LYS A 481 -14.07 14.45 -36.40
N THR A 482 -15.20 14.64 -37.09
CA THR A 482 -15.77 13.57 -37.93
C THR A 482 -15.17 13.64 -39.32
N GLU A 483 -14.63 12.52 -39.79
CA GLU A 483 -14.28 12.31 -41.19
C GLU A 483 -15.16 11.15 -41.64
N PHE A 484 -16.16 11.47 -42.45
CA PHE A 484 -17.03 10.49 -43.06
C PHE A 484 -16.34 9.93 -44.30
N LYS A 485 -16.32 8.61 -44.45
CA LYS A 485 -16.11 8.01 -45.77
C LYS A 485 -17.44 8.06 -46.52
N LYS A 486 -17.43 8.63 -47.73
CA LYS A 486 -18.47 8.31 -48.72
C LYS A 486 -18.08 6.96 -49.32
N GLU A 487 -18.69 5.88 -48.83
CA GLU A 487 -18.73 4.60 -49.54
C GLU A 487 -20.16 4.42 -50.07
N ASP A 488 -20.27 3.91 -51.30
CA ASP A 488 -21.51 3.84 -52.06
C ASP A 488 -22.60 3.11 -51.29
N ASN A 489 -23.78 3.75 -51.23
CA ASN A 489 -25.05 3.33 -50.64
C ASN A 489 -25.21 3.48 -49.10
N ASN A 490 -25.66 4.69 -48.73
CA ASN A 490 -26.57 5.04 -47.63
C ASN A 490 -26.17 4.83 -46.15
N ALA A 491 -24.93 4.45 -45.83
CA ALA A 491 -24.47 4.46 -44.44
C ALA A 491 -23.22 5.34 -44.25
N GLU A 492 -23.39 6.51 -43.62
CA GLU A 492 -22.28 7.36 -43.19
C GLU A 492 -21.51 6.67 -42.05
N HIS A 493 -20.37 6.04 -42.37
CA HIS A 493 -19.50 5.42 -41.39
C HIS A 493 -18.37 6.35 -40.95
N LEU A 494 -18.10 6.37 -39.64
CA LEU A 494 -16.91 6.99 -39.05
C LEU A 494 -15.67 6.27 -39.55
N LYS A 495 -14.61 6.99 -39.95
CA LYS A 495 -13.29 6.37 -40.20
C LYS A 495 -12.87 5.56 -38.95
N ASN A 496 -12.33 4.35 -39.17
CA ASN A 496 -11.99 3.38 -38.12
C ASN A 496 -10.91 3.87 -37.12
N ASP A 497 -10.26 5.02 -37.38
CA ASP A 497 -9.21 5.62 -36.54
C ASP A 497 -9.69 6.85 -35.74
N GLN A 498 -10.99 7.14 -35.70
CA GLN A 498 -11.51 8.28 -34.93
C GLN A 498 -11.66 7.96 -33.45
N LYS A 499 -11.05 8.81 -32.61
CA LYS A 499 -11.17 8.71 -31.15
C LYS A 499 -12.56 9.11 -30.68
N ARG A 500 -13.06 8.43 -29.64
CA ARG A 500 -14.39 8.63 -29.01
C ARG A 500 -14.25 8.81 -27.51
N LEU A 501 -15.21 9.44 -26.85
CA LEU A 501 -15.27 9.55 -25.39
C LEU A 501 -15.97 8.32 -24.80
N LEU A 502 -15.27 7.57 -23.97
CA LEU A 502 -15.82 6.53 -23.10
C LEU A 502 -16.09 7.16 -21.73
N LEU A 503 -17.37 7.45 -21.46
CA LEU A 503 -17.84 8.01 -20.20
C LEU A 503 -18.28 6.88 -19.27
N PHE A 504 -17.50 6.63 -18.22
CA PHE A 504 -17.87 5.70 -17.15
C PHE A 504 -18.57 6.44 -16.01
N VAL A 505 -19.83 6.10 -15.77
CA VAL A 505 -20.67 6.66 -14.70
C VAL A 505 -20.71 5.66 -13.55
N ASP A 506 -20.17 6.06 -12.40
CA ASP A 506 -20.06 5.25 -11.18
C ASP A 506 -20.88 5.89 -10.03
N ASP A 507 -21.18 5.08 -9.00
CA ASP A 507 -21.90 5.48 -7.78
C ASP A 507 -23.28 6.13 -8.01
N ILE A 508 -23.93 5.89 -9.15
CA ILE A 508 -25.30 6.39 -9.41
C ILE A 508 -26.32 5.76 -8.47
N ASP A 509 -26.04 4.55 -7.99
CA ASP A 509 -26.84 3.80 -7.03
C ASP A 509 -26.83 4.43 -5.62
N ARG A 510 -25.96 5.40 -5.34
CA ARG A 510 -25.98 6.19 -4.08
C ARG A 510 -26.99 7.35 -4.10
N CYS A 511 -27.55 7.67 -5.26
CA CYS A 511 -28.57 8.70 -5.39
C CYS A 511 -29.91 8.22 -4.83
N HIS A 512 -30.73 9.15 -4.33
CA HIS A 512 -32.15 8.88 -4.05
C HIS A 512 -32.87 8.42 -5.32
N GLU A 513 -33.91 7.59 -5.18
CA GLU A 513 -34.61 6.90 -6.26
C GLU A 513 -35.05 7.85 -7.39
N GLU A 514 -35.66 8.98 -7.01
CA GLU A 514 -36.09 9.99 -7.98
C GLU A 514 -34.92 10.59 -8.76
N ARG A 515 -33.81 10.89 -8.08
CA ARG A 515 -32.61 11.48 -8.69
C ARG A 515 -31.88 10.49 -9.57
N LEU A 516 -31.79 9.24 -9.15
CA LEU A 516 -31.21 8.14 -9.92
C LEU A 516 -31.91 8.04 -11.28
N ILE A 517 -33.25 8.05 -11.29
CA ILE A 517 -34.05 8.06 -12.52
C ILE A 517 -33.80 9.32 -13.36
N GLN A 518 -33.80 10.50 -12.74
CA GLN A 518 -33.55 11.75 -13.48
C GLN A 518 -32.17 11.75 -14.15
N VAL A 519 -31.12 11.31 -13.46
CA VAL A 519 -29.76 11.25 -14.00
C VAL A 519 -29.64 10.20 -15.11
N ILE A 520 -30.19 9.00 -14.92
CA ILE A 520 -30.08 7.93 -15.92
C ILE A 520 -30.87 8.25 -17.19
N ASP A 521 -32.07 8.83 -17.05
CA ASP A 521 -32.88 9.29 -18.18
C ASP A 521 -32.18 10.43 -18.91
N ALA A 522 -31.61 11.38 -18.16
CA ALA A 522 -30.88 12.50 -18.72
C ALA A 522 -29.67 12.04 -19.56
N LEU A 523 -28.90 11.06 -19.06
CA LEU A 523 -27.79 10.44 -19.81
C LEU A 523 -28.29 9.72 -21.07
N ARG A 524 -29.44 9.04 -20.99
CA ARG A 524 -30.06 8.38 -22.14
C ARG A 524 -30.52 9.38 -23.20
N VAL A 525 -31.22 10.45 -22.79
CA VAL A 525 -31.68 11.54 -23.68
C VAL A 525 -30.50 12.24 -24.35
N MET A 526 -29.39 12.42 -23.65
CA MET A 526 -28.15 12.96 -24.25
C MET A 526 -27.68 12.17 -25.47
N LEU A 527 -27.85 10.85 -25.45
CA LEU A 527 -27.45 9.93 -26.52
C LEU A 527 -28.50 9.82 -27.64
N GLU A 528 -29.64 10.51 -27.54
CA GLU A 528 -30.58 10.68 -28.66
C GLU A 528 -30.08 11.71 -29.68
N ASP A 529 -29.16 12.61 -29.29
CA ASP A 529 -28.51 13.52 -30.24
C ASP A 529 -27.45 12.77 -31.06
N ASP A 530 -27.66 12.71 -32.38
CA ASP A 530 -26.80 12.00 -33.34
C ASP A 530 -25.33 12.44 -33.28
N GLU A 531 -25.04 13.70 -32.96
CA GLU A 531 -23.65 14.16 -32.89
C GLU A 531 -22.95 13.68 -31.63
N ILE A 532 -23.69 13.59 -30.53
CA ILE A 532 -23.17 13.11 -29.25
C ILE A 532 -23.02 11.59 -29.30
N SER A 533 -24.03 10.85 -29.77
CA SER A 533 -24.00 9.38 -29.84
C SER A 533 -22.90 8.83 -30.77
N LYS A 534 -22.55 9.55 -31.85
CA LYS A 534 -21.40 9.21 -32.70
C LYS A 534 -20.05 9.34 -31.97
N ARG A 535 -19.98 10.12 -30.89
CA ARG A 535 -18.74 10.49 -30.20
C ARG A 535 -18.61 9.98 -28.79
N VAL A 536 -19.71 9.62 -28.13
CA VAL A 536 -19.75 9.25 -26.72
C VAL A 536 -20.34 7.86 -26.58
N ILE A 537 -19.63 7.00 -25.84
CA ILE A 537 -20.16 5.75 -25.30
C ILE A 537 -20.31 5.95 -23.80
N ILE A 538 -21.46 5.60 -23.24
CA ILE A 538 -21.71 5.66 -21.81
C ILE A 538 -21.69 4.23 -21.26
N ILE A 539 -20.96 4.03 -20.17
CA ILE A 539 -21.04 2.82 -19.36
C ILE A 539 -21.51 3.24 -17.97
N SER A 540 -22.59 2.65 -17.47
CA SER A 540 -23.07 2.94 -16.12
C SER A 540 -22.97 1.72 -15.23
N ALA A 541 -22.20 1.83 -14.15
CA ALA A 541 -22.18 0.85 -13.08
C ALA A 541 -23.31 1.16 -12.10
N ILE A 542 -24.24 0.22 -11.94
CA ILE A 542 -25.41 0.39 -11.09
C ILE A 542 -25.80 -0.94 -10.44
N ASP A 543 -26.35 -0.88 -9.23
CA ASP A 543 -27.01 -2.03 -8.61
C ASP A 543 -28.41 -2.18 -9.21
N GLU A 544 -28.67 -3.33 -9.85
CA GLU A 544 -29.93 -3.60 -10.55
C GLU A 544 -31.12 -3.62 -9.60
N ASP A 545 -30.95 -4.06 -8.36
CA ASP A 545 -32.03 -4.13 -7.37
C ASP A 545 -32.41 -2.70 -6.94
N ILE A 546 -31.43 -1.79 -6.85
CA ILE A 546 -31.65 -0.36 -6.57
C ILE A 546 -32.35 0.33 -7.75
N LEU A 547 -31.88 0.08 -8.97
CA LEU A 547 -32.49 0.65 -10.18
C LEU A 547 -33.94 0.15 -10.36
N GLU A 548 -34.19 -1.14 -10.15
CA GLU A 548 -35.54 -1.70 -10.20
C GLU A 548 -36.47 -1.01 -9.20
N ARG A 549 -36.05 -0.87 -7.93
CA ARG A 549 -36.83 -0.13 -6.93
C ARG A 549 -37.09 1.32 -7.35
N ALA A 550 -36.10 1.99 -7.94
CA ALA A 550 -36.25 3.35 -8.43
C ALA A 550 -37.25 3.46 -9.60
N ILE A 551 -37.26 2.49 -10.52
CA ILE A 551 -38.24 2.41 -11.62
C ILE A 551 -39.63 2.15 -11.07
N GLN A 552 -39.77 1.19 -10.15
CA GLN A 552 -41.04 0.91 -9.47
C GLN A 552 -41.56 2.16 -8.74
N TRP A 553 -40.66 2.94 -8.15
CA TRP A 553 -41.02 4.21 -7.52
C TRP A 553 -41.53 5.25 -8.52
N LYS A 554 -40.85 5.41 -9.66
CA LYS A 554 -41.27 6.31 -10.76
C LYS A 554 -42.70 5.99 -11.21
N TYR A 555 -43.02 4.71 -11.36
CA TYR A 555 -44.32 4.24 -11.85
C TYR A 555 -45.30 3.82 -10.74
N ARG A 556 -45.03 4.17 -9.47
CA ARG A 556 -45.83 3.77 -8.30
C ARG A 556 -47.33 4.01 -8.46
N ASN A 557 -47.73 5.09 -9.14
CA ASN A 557 -49.14 5.45 -9.31
C ASN A 557 -49.84 4.50 -10.30
N PHE A 558 -49.14 4.06 -11.35
CA PHE A 558 -49.64 3.06 -12.30
C PHE A 558 -49.64 1.66 -11.69
N ILE A 559 -48.60 1.35 -10.90
CA ILE A 559 -48.43 0.07 -10.22
C ILE A 559 -49.46 -0.12 -9.09
N LYS A 560 -49.83 0.94 -8.36
CA LYS A 560 -50.84 0.86 -7.28
C LYS A 560 -52.25 0.54 -7.78
N GLN A 561 -52.54 0.80 -9.05
CA GLN A 561 -53.85 0.51 -9.65
C GLN A 561 -53.99 -0.96 -10.08
N ASP A 562 -52.89 -1.70 -10.19
CA ASP A 562 -52.87 -3.05 -10.74
C ASP A 562 -52.14 -4.01 -9.78
N LYS A 563 -52.87 -4.96 -9.17
CA LYS A 563 -52.29 -5.90 -8.18
C LYS A 563 -51.45 -7.02 -8.81
N ASN A 564 -51.32 -7.06 -10.14
CA ASN A 564 -50.62 -8.12 -10.84
C ASN A 564 -49.10 -7.88 -10.87
N ASP A 565 -48.33 -8.68 -10.13
CA ASP A 565 -46.87 -8.57 -10.05
C ASP A 565 -46.18 -8.81 -11.41
N ALA A 566 -46.74 -9.64 -12.29
CA ALA A 566 -46.17 -9.92 -13.61
C ALA A 566 -46.09 -8.66 -14.51
N ARG A 567 -47.04 -7.72 -14.36
CA ARG A 567 -47.04 -6.46 -15.12
C ARG A 567 -45.99 -5.49 -14.61
N LYS A 568 -45.67 -5.54 -13.32
CA LYS A 568 -44.60 -4.72 -12.70
C LYS A 568 -43.24 -5.14 -13.24
N ASP A 569 -42.97 -6.44 -13.26
CA ASP A 569 -41.71 -6.99 -13.77
C ASP A 569 -41.53 -6.71 -15.27
N ALA A 570 -42.60 -6.81 -16.06
CA ALA A 570 -42.58 -6.47 -17.48
C ALA A 570 -42.23 -4.99 -17.71
N LEU A 571 -42.84 -4.08 -16.93
CA LEU A 571 -42.56 -2.65 -17.00
C LEU A 571 -41.08 -2.33 -16.67
N VAL A 572 -40.54 -2.96 -15.62
CA VAL A 572 -39.14 -2.79 -15.24
C VAL A 572 -38.22 -3.25 -16.36
N LYS A 573 -38.48 -4.43 -16.93
CA LYS A 573 -37.69 -4.98 -18.05
C LYS A 573 -37.73 -4.06 -19.28
N GLU A 574 -38.91 -3.63 -19.70
CA GLU A 574 -39.05 -2.69 -20.83
C GLU A 574 -38.31 -1.37 -20.57
N TYR A 575 -38.31 -0.89 -19.33
CA TYR A 575 -37.58 0.31 -18.97
C TYR A 575 -36.06 0.10 -19.04
N MET A 576 -35.56 -1.04 -18.55
CA MET A 576 -34.15 -1.42 -18.64
C MET A 576 -33.68 -1.52 -20.10
N ASP A 577 -34.47 -2.18 -20.96
CA ASP A 577 -34.19 -2.32 -22.39
C ASP A 577 -34.22 -0.96 -23.11
N LYS A 578 -35.04 -0.02 -22.64
CA LYS A 578 -35.03 1.37 -23.12
C LYS A 578 -33.80 2.15 -22.69
N LEU A 579 -33.19 1.83 -21.54
CA LEU A 579 -32.00 2.53 -21.06
C LEU A 579 -30.73 1.99 -21.70
N PHE A 580 -30.56 0.67 -21.75
CA PHE A 580 -29.31 0.02 -22.08
C PHE A 580 -29.40 -0.83 -23.34
N ILE A 581 -28.41 -0.71 -24.24
CA ILE A 581 -28.32 -1.58 -25.42
C ILE A 581 -27.82 -2.97 -25.03
N ALA A 582 -26.90 -3.04 -24.08
CA ALA A 582 -26.39 -4.28 -23.55
C ALA A 582 -25.98 -4.11 -22.08
N CYS A 583 -26.15 -5.17 -21.30
CA CYS A 583 -25.87 -5.19 -19.88
C CYS A 583 -24.97 -6.39 -19.55
N LEU A 584 -23.95 -6.17 -18.73
CA LEU A 584 -23.15 -7.21 -18.11
C LEU A 584 -23.47 -7.24 -16.62
N LYS A 585 -24.06 -8.33 -16.15
CA LYS A 585 -24.35 -8.54 -14.73
C LYS A 585 -23.25 -9.39 -14.09
N LEU A 586 -22.67 -8.88 -13.01
CA LEU A 586 -21.76 -9.63 -12.14
C LEU A 586 -22.61 -10.54 -11.23
N PRO A 587 -22.65 -11.87 -11.45
CA PRO A 587 -23.51 -12.78 -10.70
C PRO A 587 -23.07 -12.88 -9.22
N PRO A 588 -23.93 -13.32 -8.29
CA PRO A 588 -23.52 -13.59 -6.91
C PRO A 588 -22.36 -14.60 -6.84
N LEU A 589 -21.59 -14.56 -5.74
CA LEU A 589 -20.46 -15.46 -5.55
C LEU A 589 -20.92 -16.91 -5.29
N TYR A 590 -20.39 -17.85 -6.06
CA TYR A 590 -20.55 -19.28 -5.80
C TYR A 590 -19.64 -19.76 -4.66
N GLU A 591 -19.96 -20.89 -4.04
CA GLU A 591 -19.23 -21.45 -2.90
C GLU A 591 -17.71 -21.57 -3.12
N LYS A 592 -17.29 -22.06 -4.29
CA LYS A 592 -15.86 -22.16 -4.64
C LYS A 592 -15.17 -20.79 -4.68
N GLU A 593 -15.88 -19.77 -5.15
CA GLU A 593 -15.37 -18.41 -5.30
C GLU A 593 -15.28 -17.70 -3.95
N LYS A 594 -16.25 -17.94 -3.05
CA LYS A 594 -16.20 -17.46 -1.67
C LYS A 594 -14.93 -17.95 -0.98
N ASN A 595 -14.66 -19.25 -1.06
CA ASN A 595 -13.44 -19.84 -0.47
C ASN A 595 -12.17 -19.21 -1.05
N GLN A 596 -12.08 -19.11 -2.38
CA GLN A 596 -10.92 -18.50 -3.04
C GLN A 596 -10.71 -17.04 -2.66
N ILE A 597 -11.78 -16.28 -2.46
CA ILE A 597 -11.68 -14.88 -2.02
C ILE A 597 -11.18 -14.81 -0.57
N ILE A 598 -11.67 -15.68 0.31
CA ILE A 598 -11.19 -15.78 1.70
C ILE A 598 -9.70 -16.18 1.70
N ASP A 599 -9.30 -17.15 0.88
CA ASP A 599 -7.90 -17.56 0.72
C ASP A 599 -7.00 -16.40 0.30
N ASN A 600 -7.41 -15.65 -0.73
CA ASN A 600 -6.65 -14.49 -1.20
C ASN A 600 -6.53 -13.40 -0.11
N TYR A 601 -7.60 -13.17 0.66
CA TYR A 601 -7.55 -12.21 1.77
C TYR A 601 -6.64 -12.71 2.89
N ALA A 602 -6.69 -14.00 3.23
CA ALA A 602 -5.86 -14.63 4.24
C ALA A 602 -4.37 -14.61 3.85
N GLU A 603 -4.04 -14.86 2.59
CA GLU A 603 -2.67 -14.76 2.06
C GLU A 603 -2.09 -13.35 2.26
N LYS A 604 -2.90 -12.31 2.03
CA LYS A 604 -2.49 -10.91 2.24
C LYS A 604 -2.32 -10.55 3.72
N ILE A 605 -3.07 -11.18 4.62
CA ILE A 605 -2.99 -10.99 6.07
C ILE A 605 -1.80 -11.76 6.67
N GLY A 606 -1.48 -12.92 6.11
CA GLY A 606 -0.52 -13.87 6.65
C GLY A 606 -1.23 -15.08 7.26
N VAL A 607 -0.80 -16.28 6.87
CA VAL A 607 -1.27 -17.55 7.43
C VAL A 607 -0.09 -18.26 8.10
N GLU A 608 -0.24 -18.60 9.38
CA GLU A 608 0.74 -19.37 10.14
C GLU A 608 0.71 -20.84 9.66
N GLU A 609 1.83 -21.33 9.14
CA GLU A 609 2.04 -22.75 8.88
C GLU A 609 2.60 -23.41 10.14
N LYS A 610 2.02 -24.56 10.55
CA LYS A 610 2.70 -25.45 11.49
C LYS A 610 4.00 -25.91 10.83
N SER A 611 5.13 -25.60 11.43
CA SER A 611 6.38 -26.31 11.16
C SER A 611 6.17 -27.78 11.56
N ASN A 612 5.88 -28.64 10.59
CA ASN A 612 6.06 -30.08 10.75
C ASN A 612 7.56 -30.34 10.90
N ASN A 613 8.06 -30.21 12.12
CA ASN A 613 9.40 -30.65 12.50
C ASN A 613 9.34 -31.87 13.43
N ASP A 614 8.28 -32.67 13.31
CA ASP A 614 8.27 -34.04 13.76
C ASP A 614 7.86 -34.92 12.58
N GLU A 615 8.69 -35.93 12.31
CA GLU A 615 8.57 -36.97 11.27
C GLU A 615 9.13 -36.65 9.87
N ILE A 616 10.43 -36.89 9.69
CA ILE A 616 11.03 -38.00 8.92
C ILE A 616 12.55 -37.73 8.84
N ILE A 617 13.31 -38.34 9.76
CA ILE A 617 14.71 -38.68 9.54
C ILE A 617 14.67 -40.00 8.78
N VAL A 618 14.79 -39.95 7.46
CA VAL A 618 15.22 -41.11 6.67
C VAL A 618 16.35 -40.61 5.77
N ASP A 619 17.50 -41.22 6.01
CA ASP A 619 18.71 -41.13 5.22
C ASP A 619 18.45 -41.05 3.71
N ASN A 620 19.19 -40.18 3.04
CA ASN A 620 20.04 -40.62 1.93
C ASN A 620 21.02 -39.51 1.53
N ASN A 621 22.24 -39.62 2.05
CA ASN A 621 23.43 -39.18 1.35
C ASN A 621 23.55 -39.93 0.02
N LEU A 622 23.35 -39.27 -1.11
CA LEU A 622 24.02 -39.65 -2.36
C LEU A 622 24.44 -38.40 -3.15
N ASN A 623 25.76 -38.34 -3.32
CA ASN A 623 26.53 -37.45 -4.17
C ASN A 623 25.96 -37.29 -5.59
N SER A 624 26.05 -36.08 -6.15
CA SER A 624 26.71 -35.89 -7.45
C SER A 624 27.09 -34.43 -7.68
N ASN A 625 28.38 -34.22 -7.91
CA ASN A 625 28.99 -33.04 -8.48
C ASN A 625 28.38 -32.68 -9.84
N ASN A 626 28.11 -31.38 -10.10
CA ASN A 626 28.84 -30.65 -11.13
C ASN A 626 28.53 -29.14 -11.13
N PRO A 627 29.53 -28.28 -11.37
CA PRO A 627 29.37 -26.84 -11.48
C PRO A 627 29.04 -26.44 -12.93
N ASN A 628 28.17 -25.45 -13.13
CA ASN A 628 28.27 -24.46 -14.20
C ASN A 628 27.31 -23.29 -13.95
N GLN A 629 27.93 -22.13 -13.73
CA GLN A 629 27.43 -20.76 -13.84
C GLN A 629 26.86 -20.44 -15.25
N PRO A 630 26.36 -19.21 -15.54
CA PRO A 630 25.64 -18.22 -14.72
C PRO A 630 24.48 -17.54 -15.52
N ASP A 631 24.02 -16.40 -14.99
CA ASP A 631 23.37 -15.26 -15.68
C ASP A 631 21.84 -15.20 -15.55
N ALA A 632 21.34 -14.33 -14.66
CA ALA A 632 21.05 -12.91 -14.91
C ALA A 632 19.62 -12.79 -15.47
N GLU A 633 18.72 -11.92 -15.05
CA GLU A 633 18.75 -10.73 -14.23
C GLU A 633 17.27 -10.44 -13.98
N SER A 634 16.88 -10.25 -12.71
CA SER A 634 15.77 -9.34 -12.43
C SER A 634 16.37 -7.94 -12.33
N PRO A 635 15.63 -6.90 -12.70
CA PRO A 635 15.75 -5.66 -11.94
C PRO A 635 14.38 -5.14 -11.51
N SER A 636 14.07 -5.42 -10.24
CA SER A 636 13.93 -4.45 -9.16
C SER A 636 14.06 -2.96 -9.58
N LYS A 637 13.21 -2.01 -9.15
CA LYS A 637 13.25 -1.30 -7.85
C LYS A 637 12.26 -0.12 -7.95
N SER A 638 11.36 0.09 -6.99
CA SER A 638 11.55 0.76 -5.69
C SER A 638 11.65 2.30 -5.85
N ASN A 639 10.81 3.09 -5.17
CA ASN A 639 11.09 3.87 -3.94
C ASN A 639 10.23 5.15 -4.05
N ASP A 640 9.90 5.98 -3.07
CA ASP A 640 10.17 6.19 -1.64
C ASP A 640 9.20 7.35 -1.23
N THR A 641 8.92 7.57 0.05
CA THR A 641 9.28 8.79 0.83
C THR A 641 8.41 9.02 2.10
N THR A 642 9.03 8.76 3.26
CA THR A 642 9.27 9.63 4.44
C THR A 642 8.26 10.68 4.95
N GLY A 643 8.01 10.61 6.27
CA GLY A 643 7.64 11.71 7.18
C GLY A 643 7.83 11.29 8.66
N THR A 644 8.46 12.14 9.47
CA THR A 644 9.08 11.94 10.80
C THR A 644 8.24 12.46 12.00
N GLU A 645 8.68 12.11 13.23
CA GLU A 645 8.37 12.67 14.59
C GLU A 645 7.07 12.18 15.27
N GLU A 646 6.97 11.80 16.55
CA GLU A 646 7.85 11.76 17.74
C GLU A 646 7.24 10.77 18.79
N ALA A 647 7.98 10.50 19.87
CA ALA A 647 7.87 9.38 20.83
C ALA A 647 6.55 9.25 21.64
N GLU A 648 6.16 8.00 21.98
CA GLU A 648 6.25 7.43 23.35
C GLU A 648 5.70 5.99 23.41
N GLU A 649 6.19 5.27 24.43
CA GLU A 649 6.07 3.87 24.81
C GLU A 649 4.82 3.07 24.38
N ILE A 650 5.01 1.79 24.02
CA ILE A 650 4.21 0.63 24.47
C ILE A 650 4.95 -0.65 24.04
N ASN A 651 5.29 -1.51 25.01
CA ASN A 651 5.35 -2.95 24.78
C ASN A 651 4.56 -3.64 25.89
N PRO A 652 3.40 -4.23 25.54
CA PRO A 652 3.21 -5.62 25.91
C PRO A 652 2.52 -6.43 24.80
N LYS A 653 3.15 -7.54 24.38
CA LYS A 653 2.65 -8.58 23.45
C LYS A 653 2.34 -8.05 22.04
N GLU A 654 3.25 -8.27 21.09
CA GLU A 654 3.03 -7.99 19.67
C GLU A 654 1.72 -8.61 19.18
N ILE A 655 0.76 -7.77 18.78
CA ILE A 655 -0.48 -8.18 18.15
C ILE A 655 -0.12 -8.71 16.75
N SER A 656 0.10 -10.01 16.67
CA SER A 656 0.25 -10.75 15.41
C SER A 656 -1.14 -10.96 14.81
N TYR A 657 -1.44 -10.27 13.71
CA TYR A 657 -2.69 -10.43 12.97
C TYR A 657 -2.69 -11.66 12.06
N VAL A 658 -1.93 -12.71 12.41
CA VAL A 658 -1.76 -13.91 11.57
C VAL A 658 -2.90 -14.89 11.79
N LEU A 659 -3.53 -15.39 10.73
CA LEU A 659 -4.54 -16.44 10.79
C LEU A 659 -3.88 -17.82 10.92
N LYS A 660 -4.33 -18.66 11.85
CA LYS A 660 -3.93 -20.08 11.84
C LYS A 660 -4.63 -20.79 10.68
N ARG A 661 -3.99 -21.79 10.04
CA ARG A 661 -4.63 -22.64 9.01
C ARG A 661 -5.96 -23.25 9.48
N GLU A 662 -6.02 -23.67 10.74
CA GLU A 662 -7.24 -24.24 11.33
C GLU A 662 -8.37 -23.20 11.46
N GLU A 663 -8.04 -21.95 11.81
CA GLU A 663 -8.99 -20.84 11.85
C GLU A 663 -9.49 -20.50 10.44
N LEU A 664 -8.61 -20.54 9.43
CA LEU A 664 -8.96 -20.30 8.03
C LEU A 664 -9.99 -21.30 7.49
N GLU A 665 -9.83 -22.59 7.79
CA GLU A 665 -10.80 -23.60 7.36
C GLU A 665 -12.16 -23.43 8.06
N LYS A 666 -12.16 -23.05 9.35
CA LYS A 666 -13.40 -22.72 10.07
C LYS A 666 -14.07 -21.46 9.50
N LEU A 667 -13.30 -20.43 9.15
CA LEU A 667 -13.81 -19.22 8.48
C LEU A 667 -14.51 -19.56 7.18
N LYS A 668 -13.94 -20.45 6.35
CA LYS A 668 -14.56 -20.90 5.11
C LYS A 668 -15.89 -21.59 5.36
N VAL A 669 -15.98 -22.44 6.39
CA VAL A 669 -17.23 -23.12 6.77
C VAL A 669 -18.28 -22.12 7.23
N ALA A 670 -17.92 -21.21 8.15
CA ALA A 670 -18.82 -20.17 8.65
C ALA A 670 -19.33 -19.25 7.53
N ALA A 671 -18.48 -18.89 6.57
CA ALA A 671 -18.84 -18.05 5.43
C ALA A 671 -19.92 -18.67 4.52
N LYS A 672 -20.06 -20.01 4.49
CA LYS A 672 -21.14 -20.68 3.73
C LYS A 672 -22.52 -20.44 4.34
N ASN A 673 -22.56 -20.30 5.67
CA ASN A 673 -23.80 -20.12 6.43
C ASN A 673 -24.32 -18.68 6.37
N ILE A 674 -23.63 -17.77 5.68
CA ILE A 674 -24.10 -16.40 5.54
C ILE A 674 -25.21 -16.32 4.50
N ASN A 675 -26.38 -15.84 4.92
CA ASN A 675 -27.57 -15.74 4.10
C ASN A 675 -27.46 -14.64 3.03
N GLY A 676 -28.07 -14.91 1.88
CA GLY A 676 -28.19 -13.97 0.76
C GLY A 676 -27.00 -13.96 -0.20
N ASN A 677 -27.06 -13.06 -1.17
CA ASN A 677 -26.02 -12.89 -2.19
C ASN A 677 -24.80 -12.18 -1.57
N ILE A 678 -23.85 -12.94 -1.03
CA ILE A 678 -22.67 -12.35 -0.40
C ILE A 678 -21.71 -11.73 -1.42
N THR A 679 -21.18 -10.54 -1.11
CA THR A 679 -20.19 -9.84 -1.97
C THR A 679 -18.77 -9.96 -1.40
N PRO A 680 -17.71 -9.78 -2.23
CA PRO A 680 -16.33 -9.77 -1.75
C PRO A 680 -16.10 -8.80 -0.58
N ARG A 681 -16.66 -7.58 -0.67
CA ARG A 681 -16.62 -6.60 0.43
C ARG A 681 -17.21 -7.16 1.72
N GLN A 682 -18.34 -7.85 1.65
CA GLN A 682 -18.98 -8.44 2.82
C GLN A 682 -18.18 -9.61 3.41
N LEU A 683 -17.51 -10.43 2.57
CA LEU A 683 -16.58 -11.46 3.03
C LEU A 683 -15.38 -10.83 3.75
N ARG A 684 -14.82 -9.73 3.21
CA ARG A 684 -13.74 -8.99 3.88
C ARG A 684 -14.20 -8.41 5.21
N ILE A 685 -15.39 -7.81 5.28
CA ILE A 685 -15.96 -7.29 6.53
C ILE A 685 -16.14 -8.42 7.54
N PHE A 686 -16.68 -9.56 7.13
CA PHE A 686 -16.83 -10.74 7.99
C PHE A 686 -15.48 -11.18 8.57
N MET A 687 -14.45 -11.32 7.73
CA MET A 687 -13.11 -11.68 8.17
C MET A 687 -12.50 -10.63 9.11
N TYR A 688 -12.68 -9.33 8.84
CA TYR A 688 -12.21 -8.27 9.74
C TYR A 688 -12.94 -8.25 11.08
N ARG A 689 -14.26 -8.50 11.11
CA ARG A 689 -15.02 -8.64 12.35
C ARG A 689 -14.48 -9.79 13.19
N TYR A 690 -14.17 -10.92 12.56
CA TYR A 690 -13.56 -12.07 13.24
C TYR A 690 -12.14 -11.76 13.75
N LEU A 691 -11.29 -11.13 12.93
CA LEU A 691 -9.94 -10.78 13.37
C LEU A 691 -9.98 -9.80 14.55
N LEU A 692 -10.85 -8.80 14.48
CA LEU A 692 -11.08 -7.88 15.59
C LEU A 692 -11.53 -8.64 16.85
N SER A 693 -12.49 -9.57 16.73
CA SER A 693 -12.93 -10.35 17.88
C SER A 693 -11.82 -11.22 18.47
N ARG A 694 -11.02 -11.85 17.60
CA ARG A 694 -9.87 -12.69 17.99
C ARG A 694 -8.83 -11.89 18.76
N ASN A 695 -8.47 -10.69 18.28
CA ASN A 695 -7.47 -9.86 18.94
C ASN A 695 -7.95 -9.31 20.28
N ILE A 696 -9.21 -8.86 20.33
CA ILE A 696 -9.81 -8.44 21.60
C ILE A 696 -9.84 -9.64 22.55
N GLY A 697 -10.29 -10.80 22.09
CA GLY A 697 -10.31 -12.04 22.88
C GLY A 697 -8.94 -12.43 23.43
N GLN A 698 -7.90 -12.38 22.61
CA GLN A 698 -6.52 -12.67 23.02
C GLN A 698 -5.98 -11.68 24.06
N ALA A 699 -6.44 -10.42 24.06
CA ALA A 699 -6.10 -9.44 25.09
C ALA A 699 -6.78 -9.73 26.45
N PHE A 700 -7.92 -10.44 26.44
CA PHE A 700 -8.64 -10.88 27.64
C PHE A 700 -8.27 -12.31 28.09
N ASN A 701 -7.51 -13.05 27.27
CA ASN A 701 -7.08 -14.41 27.55
C ASN A 701 -5.60 -14.43 27.96
N ASP A 702 -5.29 -15.02 29.11
CA ASP A 702 -3.91 -15.09 29.60
C ASP A 702 -3.06 -16.08 28.77
N ASP A 703 -3.70 -17.14 28.26
CA ASP A 703 -3.12 -18.22 27.45
C ASP A 703 -3.47 -18.11 25.94
N VAL A 704 -2.99 -19.08 25.15
CA VAL A 704 -3.34 -19.22 23.73
C VAL A 704 -4.85 -19.38 23.56
N LEU A 705 -5.43 -18.56 22.70
CA LEU A 705 -6.88 -18.57 22.44
C LEU A 705 -7.35 -19.94 21.89
N ASN A 706 -8.42 -20.46 22.50
CA ASN A 706 -9.03 -21.74 22.14
C ASN A 706 -9.73 -21.65 20.76
N ILE A 707 -9.49 -22.63 19.89
CA ILE A 707 -10.08 -22.72 18.54
C ILE A 707 -11.61 -22.85 18.57
N GLU A 708 -12.18 -23.47 19.60
CA GLU A 708 -13.62 -23.61 19.78
C GLU A 708 -14.27 -22.26 20.08
N TRP A 709 -13.60 -21.41 20.86
CA TRP A 709 -14.04 -20.03 21.08
C TRP A 709 -13.96 -19.22 19.78
N CYS A 710 -12.89 -19.38 19.00
CA CYS A 710 -12.80 -18.76 17.67
C CYS A 710 -13.97 -19.17 16.77
N ASN A 711 -14.32 -20.46 16.74
CA ASN A 711 -15.44 -20.97 15.97
C ASN A 711 -16.79 -20.40 16.47
N PHE A 712 -17.00 -20.39 17.80
CA PHE A 712 -18.18 -19.78 18.41
C PHE A 712 -18.35 -18.31 18.01
N MET A 713 -17.27 -17.52 18.02
CA MET A 713 -17.31 -16.13 17.59
C MET A 713 -17.65 -15.98 16.10
N MET A 714 -17.09 -16.81 15.23
CA MET A 714 -17.46 -16.81 13.80
C MET A 714 -18.95 -17.10 13.61
N ASP A 715 -19.46 -18.13 14.27
CA ASP A 715 -20.87 -18.52 14.20
C ASP A 715 -21.79 -17.40 14.69
N LYS A 716 -21.43 -16.73 15.79
CA LYS A 716 -22.20 -15.60 16.33
C LYS A 716 -22.18 -14.37 15.42
N ILE A 717 -21.05 -14.06 14.78
CA ILE A 717 -20.97 -12.98 13.79
C ILE A 717 -21.90 -13.28 12.60
N VAL A 718 -21.94 -14.54 12.14
CA VAL A 718 -22.83 -14.97 11.04
C VAL A 718 -24.29 -14.94 11.48
N GLU A 719 -24.60 -15.45 12.67
CA GLU A 719 -25.95 -15.45 13.24
C GLU A 719 -26.52 -14.03 13.32
N LYS A 720 -25.80 -13.11 13.99
CA LYS A 720 -26.23 -11.70 14.15
C LYS A 720 -26.49 -11.05 12.80
N ARG A 721 -25.58 -11.24 11.83
CA ARG A 721 -25.75 -10.72 10.47
C ARG A 721 -26.99 -11.31 9.76
N ASN A 722 -27.29 -12.58 9.98
CA ASN A 722 -28.40 -13.28 9.33
C ASN A 722 -29.76 -12.92 9.92
N VAL A 723 -29.81 -12.46 11.17
CA VAL A 723 -31.04 -12.04 11.84
C VAL A 723 -31.59 -10.78 11.17
N LYS A 724 -32.70 -10.94 10.44
CA LYS A 724 -33.41 -9.83 9.76
C LYS A 724 -34.42 -9.09 10.65
N VAL A 725 -34.60 -9.50 11.91
CA VAL A 725 -35.73 -9.08 12.76
C VAL A 725 -35.22 -8.61 14.13
N LEU A 726 -35.77 -7.50 14.64
CA LEU A 726 -35.63 -7.10 16.04
C LEU A 726 -36.20 -8.20 16.94
N ILE A 727 -35.32 -8.96 17.59
CA ILE A 727 -35.71 -10.00 18.54
C ILE A 727 -36.32 -9.32 19.79
N PRO A 728 -37.52 -9.71 20.25
CA PRO A 728 -38.10 -9.19 21.49
C PRO A 728 -37.18 -9.44 22.70
N ASN A 729 -37.12 -8.50 23.66
CA ASN A 729 -36.20 -8.56 24.80
C ASN A 729 -36.25 -9.90 25.59
N GLU A 730 -37.41 -10.52 25.73
CA GLU A 730 -37.56 -11.82 26.42
C GLU A 730 -36.89 -13.00 25.69
N ALA A 731 -36.81 -12.95 24.36
CA ALA A 731 -36.11 -13.95 23.56
C ALA A 731 -34.60 -13.75 23.61
N VAL A 732 -34.12 -12.51 23.80
CA VAL A 732 -32.71 -12.20 24.02
C VAL A 732 -32.21 -12.79 25.34
N GLU A 733 -32.98 -12.71 26.43
CA GLU A 733 -32.58 -13.32 27.71
C GLU A 733 -32.46 -14.85 27.64
N LYS A 734 -33.33 -15.52 26.88
CA LYS A 734 -33.24 -16.98 26.66
C LYS A 734 -32.01 -17.36 25.83
N LEU A 735 -31.69 -16.57 24.81
CA LEU A 735 -30.48 -16.76 23.99
C LEU A 735 -29.21 -16.55 24.82
N ASN A 736 -29.15 -15.49 25.62
CA ASN A 736 -28.00 -15.20 26.48
C ASN A 736 -27.74 -16.33 27.49
N LYS A 737 -28.78 -16.91 28.09
CA LYS A 737 -28.64 -18.06 29.01
C LYS A 737 -28.13 -19.32 28.31
N ALA A 738 -28.55 -19.57 27.07
CA ALA A 738 -28.05 -20.69 26.28
C ALA A 738 -26.58 -20.47 25.89
N GLU A 739 -26.21 -19.22 25.55
CA GLU A 739 -24.83 -18.83 25.26
C GLU A 739 -23.91 -18.98 26.47
N GLU A 740 -24.35 -18.58 27.66
CA GLU A 740 -23.62 -18.77 28.92
C GLU A 740 -23.32 -20.25 29.17
N SER A 741 -24.28 -21.15 28.95
CA SER A 741 -24.05 -22.60 29.12
C SER A 741 -23.00 -23.18 28.15
N ILE A 742 -22.92 -22.66 26.93
CA ILE A 742 -21.92 -23.07 25.94
C ILE A 742 -20.55 -22.50 26.35
N LEU A 743 -20.47 -21.24 26.75
CA LEU A 743 -19.24 -20.60 27.20
C LEU A 743 -18.66 -21.24 28.47
N GLU A 744 -19.52 -21.72 29.37
CA GLU A 744 -19.11 -22.46 30.57
C GLU A 744 -18.38 -23.77 30.21
N SER A 745 -18.79 -24.44 29.14
CA SER A 745 -18.18 -25.69 28.65
C SER A 745 -16.82 -25.51 27.98
N LEU A 746 -16.47 -24.28 27.57
CA LEU A 746 -15.21 -23.98 26.88
C LEU A 746 -14.05 -23.80 27.87
N ASN A 747 -12.89 -24.37 27.52
CA ASN A 747 -11.64 -24.17 28.25
C ASN A 747 -10.99 -22.83 27.89
N ILE A 748 -11.47 -21.74 28.52
CA ILE A 748 -11.03 -20.34 28.35
C ILE A 748 -11.05 -19.60 29.70
N SER A 749 -10.33 -18.49 29.82
CA SER A 749 -10.28 -17.71 31.09
C SER A 749 -11.66 -17.17 31.49
N ASP A 750 -11.93 -17.06 32.79
CA ASP A 750 -13.19 -16.50 33.30
C ASP A 750 -13.40 -15.04 32.85
N LYS A 751 -12.29 -14.30 32.71
CA LYS A 751 -12.28 -12.93 32.19
C LYS A 751 -12.78 -12.88 30.73
N LEU A 752 -12.37 -13.85 29.91
CA LEU A 752 -12.82 -13.96 28.52
C LEU A 752 -14.28 -14.40 28.46
N LYS A 753 -14.71 -15.36 29.30
CA LYS A 753 -16.12 -15.79 29.39
C LYS A 753 -17.05 -14.59 29.65
N TYR A 754 -16.77 -13.81 30.69
CA TYR A 754 -17.56 -12.64 31.04
C TYR A 754 -17.55 -11.54 29.96
N SER A 755 -16.45 -11.39 29.23
CA SER A 755 -16.30 -10.35 28.20
C SER A 755 -16.88 -10.76 26.85
N THR A 756 -17.11 -12.05 26.59
CA THR A 756 -17.46 -12.57 25.25
C THR A 756 -18.73 -11.92 24.68
N ASN A 757 -19.79 -11.78 25.47
CA ASN A 757 -21.04 -11.15 25.00
C ASN A 757 -20.83 -9.68 24.59
N LYS A 758 -20.01 -8.93 25.34
CA LYS A 758 -19.64 -7.55 24.97
C LYS A 758 -18.80 -7.51 23.70
N ILE A 759 -17.90 -8.47 23.52
CA ILE A 759 -17.10 -8.57 22.29
C ILE A 759 -18.02 -8.81 21.08
N ILE A 760 -19.04 -9.69 21.21
CA ILE A 760 -20.03 -9.92 20.16
C ILE A 760 -20.75 -8.62 19.78
N GLU A 761 -21.21 -7.83 20.76
CA GLU A 761 -21.87 -6.55 20.50
C GLU A 761 -20.95 -5.53 19.79
N ILE A 762 -19.65 -5.53 20.13
CA ILE A 762 -18.65 -4.65 19.50
C ILE A 762 -18.42 -5.04 18.03
N VAL A 763 -18.25 -6.34 17.74
CA VAL A 763 -17.82 -6.81 16.42
C VAL A 763 -18.99 -7.12 15.48
N ALA A 764 -20.17 -7.42 16.02
CA ALA A 764 -21.38 -7.71 15.27
C ALA A 764 -22.57 -6.87 15.79
N PRO A 765 -22.53 -5.53 15.62
CA PRO A 765 -23.57 -4.63 16.10
C PRO A 765 -24.89 -4.72 15.33
N TYR A 766 -24.88 -5.38 14.17
CA TYR A 766 -26.02 -5.59 13.28
C TYR A 766 -25.81 -6.84 12.41
#